data_AF-A0A836CW12-F1
#
_entry.id   AF-A0A836CW12-F1
#
_cell.length_a   1.000
_cell.length_b   1.000
_cell.length_c   1.000
_cell.angle_alpha   90.00
_cell.angle_beta   90.00
_cell.angle_gamma   90.00
#
_symmetry.space_group_name_H-M   'P 1'
#
loop_
_entity.id
_entity.type
_entity.pdbx_description
1 polymer ?
#
loop_
_entity_poly.entity_id
_entity_poly.type
_entity_poly.pdbx_seq_one_letter_code
_entity_poly.pdbx_strand_id
1 'polypeptide(L)'
;MHISKKKLILLFGIVFLEQSKSATLSLPKVPTCGQSPVKSQSLNYLNIFSRIVGGRQVAKGSYPWQVSLKRRQKHVCGGTIISPQWVITAAHCVANRNTVSTFNVTAGEYDLRHVEPGEQTLTIETIIIHPHFTTKKPMDYDIALLKMAGAFHFDQFVGPMCLPEPGERFKPGFICTTAGWGRLNENGISPQVLQEVNLPILTQDECITALLTLEKPISGRTFLCTGFPDGGRDACQGDSGGSLMCRNKKGTWTMAGVTSWGLGCGRGWKDNLQKNDQGSPGIFTDLTKVLSWIHKHIRIGNQRKSSRATCSEQDRVVRASEGELHFPESPFLYYESKQHCAWTLLVPEEMHVLLSFSYFDAESCDHNYLSIYSLEDTLIAKFCGERLASSVLVGSSAIRLNFISDNTDYAVGFNLTYKAVKPNYLPDSGCDSLTILFEEGLIQSPHYPEDYTNMAICNWVFQAPKHYLIKLSFQDLKIEENGDCTSDYVSVHRDVERKKEIVTWVAKASIRDLANGSPQTLIDLNKEISCPQGGEKANKLLQLSIVILASEASRCLMTLLDNAQRIGESQGAEEVLEWDPSLLFAVTVIGITVLLLALKSKNVMKSRHITLQNSDTKYPLPLIEKEQISHNTRRFRFGLPSLDHALGLPVGNYVHLLAKIDGVLVVRAYTPVSSDDDLGFVDLIIKIYFKNVHPNHPEGGKMTQYLENMKIGDTILFQGPSGSLFYHGSGKFVFKPYKTSEPETKLVHQLGMIAGGTGITPMLQLIRCVTRRPSDKTVMSLIFANQTEEDILMRNELEEVARTHPMQFNLWYTLDRPPVDWKYSSGFITKDMIKEHLPAPGESTLILVCGPPPLIQTAAHPNLKKLGYTKDMIFTY
;
A
#
# COMPACT_ATOMS: atom_id res chain seq x y z
N MET A 1 -76.25 -3.22 -6.56
CA MET A 1 -76.48 -1.80 -6.18
C MET A 1 -75.17 -1.06 -6.41
N HIS A 2 -74.93 -0.22 -7.43
CA HIS A 2 -75.79 0.52 -8.38
C HIS A 2 -76.42 1.82 -7.80
N ILE A 3 -76.20 2.96 -8.50
CA ILE A 3 -76.87 4.29 -8.37
C ILE A 3 -76.37 5.13 -7.16
N SER A 4 -76.07 6.45 -7.22
CA SER A 4 -75.94 7.47 -8.30
C SER A 4 -74.90 8.53 -7.86
N LYS A 5 -74.02 9.10 -8.69
CA LYS A 5 -74.23 10.18 -9.70
C LYS A 5 -75.01 11.43 -9.22
N LYS A 6 -74.28 12.53 -8.95
CA LYS A 6 -74.32 13.85 -9.65
C LYS A 6 -73.18 14.74 -9.07
N LYS A 7 -72.33 15.50 -9.80
CA LYS A 7 -72.48 16.43 -10.95
C LYS A 7 -73.25 17.72 -10.58
N LEU A 8 -72.87 18.93 -11.02
CA LEU A 8 -71.71 19.46 -11.80
C LEU A 8 -71.88 21.00 -11.92
N ILE A 9 -70.80 21.78 -12.11
CA ILE A 9 -70.70 22.96 -13.01
C ILE A 9 -69.22 23.45 -13.01
N LEU A 10 -68.46 23.47 -14.13
CA LEU A 10 -68.49 24.32 -15.36
C LEU A 10 -67.78 25.69 -15.14
N LEU A 11 -67.11 26.38 -16.10
CA LEU A 11 -66.78 26.22 -17.55
C LEU A 11 -65.66 27.28 -17.88
N PHE A 12 -64.62 27.17 -18.73
CA PHE A 12 -64.07 26.11 -19.62
C PHE A 12 -62.51 26.11 -19.56
N GLY A 13 -61.77 25.98 -20.69
CA GLY A 13 -60.31 26.24 -20.75
C GLY A 13 -59.55 25.99 -22.08
N ILE A 14 -60.09 25.17 -22.99
CA ILE A 14 -59.48 24.76 -24.30
C ILE A 14 -58.24 23.84 -24.18
N VAL A 15 -58.05 22.99 -25.20
CA VAL A 15 -57.12 21.85 -25.27
C VAL A 15 -56.46 21.86 -26.65
N PHE A 16 -55.19 21.43 -26.75
CA PHE A 16 -54.73 20.62 -27.89
C PHE A 16 -53.82 19.48 -27.41
N LEU A 17 -53.75 18.41 -28.20
CA LEU A 17 -53.20 17.11 -27.79
C LEU A 17 -51.75 16.90 -28.20
N GLU A 18 -51.05 16.05 -27.44
CA GLU A 18 -50.03 15.16 -28.00
C GLU A 18 -50.17 13.73 -27.44
N GLN A 19 -49.43 12.78 -28.01
CA GLN A 19 -49.83 11.37 -28.07
C GLN A 19 -49.67 10.56 -26.78
N SER A 20 -50.64 9.67 -26.53
CA SER A 20 -50.51 8.59 -25.55
C SER A 20 -49.50 7.53 -26.01
N LYS A 21 -48.53 7.18 -25.15
CA LYS A 21 -47.80 5.90 -25.21
C LYS A 21 -48.04 5.11 -23.93
N SER A 22 -48.12 3.79 -24.06
CA SER A 22 -48.45 2.89 -22.95
C SER A 22 -47.39 2.98 -21.84
N ALA A 23 -47.83 3.22 -20.61
CA ALA A 23 -46.98 3.19 -19.44
C ALA A 23 -46.79 1.73 -18.99
N THR A 24 -45.80 1.05 -19.57
CA THR A 24 -45.39 -0.29 -19.11
C THR A 24 -44.96 -0.20 -17.65
N LEU A 25 -45.71 -0.83 -16.75
CA LEU A 25 -45.41 -0.86 -15.32
C LEU A 25 -44.11 -1.64 -15.09
N SER A 26 -43.00 -0.91 -14.94
CA SER A 26 -41.70 -1.51 -14.66
C SER A 26 -41.66 -2.06 -13.23
N LEU A 27 -41.18 -3.30 -13.08
CA LEU A 27 -40.88 -3.83 -11.75
C LEU A 27 -39.83 -2.93 -11.05
N PRO A 28 -39.85 -2.84 -9.71
CA PRO A 28 -38.80 -2.19 -8.94
C PRO A 28 -37.43 -2.77 -9.33
N LYS A 29 -36.52 -1.93 -9.82
CA LYS A 29 -35.15 -2.35 -10.13
C LYS A 29 -34.44 -2.76 -8.85
N VAL A 30 -33.79 -3.92 -8.85
CA VAL A 30 -32.92 -4.36 -7.75
C VAL A 30 -31.85 -3.29 -7.52
N PRO A 31 -31.68 -2.76 -6.29
CA PRO A 31 -30.70 -1.72 -6.01
C PRO A 31 -29.26 -2.17 -6.32
N THR A 32 -28.62 -1.45 -7.24
CA THR A 32 -27.24 -1.64 -7.65
C THR A 32 -26.27 -1.26 -6.54
N CYS A 33 -25.30 -2.13 -6.24
CA CYS A 33 -24.34 -1.91 -5.15
C CYS A 33 -23.46 -0.68 -5.36
N GLY A 34 -22.88 -0.17 -4.26
CA GLY A 34 -21.88 0.89 -4.29
C GLY A 34 -22.39 2.24 -4.80
N GLN A 35 -23.72 2.40 -4.91
CA GLN A 35 -24.37 3.65 -5.27
C GLN A 35 -24.85 4.38 -4.02
N SER A 36 -24.37 5.62 -3.85
CA SER A 36 -24.95 6.55 -2.88
C SER A 36 -26.08 7.33 -3.56
N PRO A 37 -27.32 7.28 -3.06
CA PRO A 37 -28.46 8.00 -3.66
C PRO A 37 -28.33 9.51 -3.41
N VAL A 38 -27.68 9.90 -2.31
CA VAL A 38 -27.09 11.22 -2.17
C VAL A 38 -25.99 11.32 -3.23
N LYS A 39 -26.22 12.11 -4.29
CA LYS A 39 -25.17 12.44 -5.27
C LYS A 39 -24.02 13.15 -4.55
N SER A 40 -23.02 12.38 -4.16
CA SER A 40 -21.70 12.87 -3.77
C SER A 40 -21.20 13.79 -4.90
N GLN A 41 -21.14 15.09 -4.61
CA GLN A 41 -20.67 16.11 -5.55
C GLN A 41 -19.37 15.66 -6.19
N SER A 42 -19.22 15.91 -7.50
CA SER A 42 -18.11 15.47 -8.35
C SER A 42 -16.73 15.73 -7.72
N LEU A 43 -16.23 14.71 -7.02
CA LEU A 43 -14.95 14.61 -6.32
C LEU A 43 -14.37 15.94 -5.79
N ASN A 44 -15.14 16.67 -4.97
CA ASN A 44 -14.70 17.90 -4.30
C ASN A 44 -13.58 17.60 -3.26
N TYR A 45 -12.33 17.59 -3.74
CA TYR A 45 -11.11 17.14 -3.05
C TYR A 45 -10.64 17.99 -1.84
N LEU A 46 -11.47 18.94 -1.36
CA LEU A 46 -11.04 20.01 -0.46
C LEU A 46 -11.90 20.23 0.80
N ASN A 47 -12.78 19.29 1.16
CA ASN A 47 -13.34 19.24 2.52
C ASN A 47 -12.40 18.50 3.48
N ILE A 48 -11.22 19.07 3.74
CA ILE A 48 -10.41 18.71 4.91
C ILE A 48 -10.86 19.61 6.06
N PHE A 49 -11.67 19.08 7.00
CA PHE A 49 -11.61 19.31 8.45
C PHE A 49 -12.88 18.83 9.21
N SER A 50 -12.64 18.16 10.34
CA SER A 50 -13.51 17.85 11.50
C SER A 50 -14.77 16.96 11.35
N ARG A 51 -14.85 15.75 11.96
CA ARG A 51 -13.82 14.93 12.65
C ARG A 51 -14.18 13.42 12.61
N ILE A 52 -13.31 12.55 12.09
CA ILE A 52 -12.73 11.45 12.92
C ILE A 52 -11.34 12.01 13.34
N VAL A 53 -10.29 11.20 13.48
CA VAL A 53 -8.92 11.75 13.44
C VAL A 53 -8.72 12.31 12.04
N GLY A 54 -8.77 13.65 11.92
CA GLY A 54 -8.73 14.38 10.64
C GLY A 54 -9.87 14.14 9.62
N GLY A 55 -10.91 13.37 9.97
CA GLY A 55 -12.11 13.16 9.13
C GLY A 55 -13.09 14.34 9.08
N ARG A 56 -14.28 14.16 8.48
CA ARG A 56 -15.41 15.12 8.40
C ARG A 56 -16.77 14.48 8.69
N GLN A 57 -17.76 15.26 9.12
CA GLN A 57 -19.15 14.80 9.23
C GLN A 57 -19.77 14.56 7.85
N VAL A 58 -20.55 13.49 7.70
CA VAL A 58 -21.20 13.12 6.42
C VAL A 58 -22.59 13.74 6.29
N ALA A 59 -23.22 13.64 5.12
CA ALA A 59 -24.66 13.87 4.99
C ALA A 59 -25.44 12.58 5.28
N LYS A 60 -26.64 12.67 5.86
CA LYS A 60 -27.49 11.48 6.06
C LYS A 60 -27.76 10.80 4.71
N GLY A 61 -27.53 9.49 4.64
CA GLY A 61 -27.63 8.71 3.40
C GLY A 61 -26.39 8.72 2.50
N SER A 62 -25.27 9.38 2.88
CA SER A 62 -24.03 9.31 2.10
C SER A 62 -23.45 7.89 1.98
N TYR A 63 -23.58 7.07 3.02
CA TYR A 63 -22.98 5.73 3.12
C TYR A 63 -24.02 4.68 3.55
N PRO A 64 -24.98 4.32 2.67
CA PRO A 64 -26.16 3.52 3.02
C PRO A 64 -25.84 2.05 3.38
N TRP A 65 -24.60 1.62 3.18
CA TRP A 65 -24.09 0.30 3.59
C TRP A 65 -23.47 0.29 4.99
N GLN A 66 -23.21 1.44 5.61
CA GLN A 66 -22.62 1.50 6.93
C GLN A 66 -23.63 1.05 7.99
N VAL A 67 -23.22 0.15 8.89
CA VAL A 67 -24.05 -0.29 10.02
C VAL A 67 -23.35 -0.09 11.36
N SER A 68 -24.17 0.05 12.41
CA SER A 68 -23.76 0.17 13.80
C SER A 68 -24.03 -1.16 14.52
N LEU A 69 -22.97 -1.83 15.01
CA LEU A 69 -23.10 -2.99 15.89
C LEU A 69 -23.34 -2.49 17.32
N LYS A 70 -24.60 -2.57 17.76
CA LYS A 70 -25.04 -2.11 19.08
C LYS A 70 -25.08 -3.27 20.08
N ARG A 71 -24.39 -3.13 21.22
CA ARG A 71 -24.49 -4.05 22.39
C ARG A 71 -25.16 -3.32 23.54
N ARG A 72 -26.26 -3.84 24.07
CA ARG A 72 -27.12 -3.14 25.06
C ARG A 72 -27.47 -1.69 24.61
N GLN A 73 -27.87 -1.55 23.34
CA GLN A 73 -28.17 -0.28 22.65
C GLN A 73 -27.02 0.76 22.56
N LYS A 74 -25.77 0.40 22.92
CA LYS A 74 -24.60 1.26 22.69
C LYS A 74 -23.77 0.74 21.52
N HIS A 75 -23.36 1.64 20.64
CA HIS A 75 -22.40 1.35 19.56
C HIS A 75 -21.09 0.75 20.12
N VAL A 76 -20.55 -0.27 19.44
CA VAL A 76 -19.28 -0.93 19.80
C VAL A 76 -18.32 -1.01 18.61
N CYS A 77 -18.85 -1.32 17.42
CA CYS A 77 -18.10 -1.49 16.18
C CYS A 77 -18.94 -1.06 14.97
N GLY A 78 -18.28 -0.77 13.86
CA GLY A 78 -18.88 -0.65 12.54
C GLY A 78 -19.10 -2.00 11.85
N GLY A 79 -19.79 -1.93 10.71
CA GLY A 79 -19.97 -3.04 9.78
C GLY A 79 -20.41 -2.52 8.42
N THR A 80 -20.41 -3.40 7.42
CA THR A 80 -20.73 -3.06 6.02
C THR A 80 -21.74 -4.03 5.42
N ILE A 81 -22.91 -3.54 4.98
CA ILE A 81 -23.90 -4.33 4.23
C ILE A 81 -23.34 -4.68 2.86
N ILE A 82 -23.45 -5.96 2.50
CA ILE A 82 -23.02 -6.51 1.21
C ILE A 82 -24.18 -7.21 0.46
N SER A 83 -25.23 -7.63 1.18
CA SER A 83 -26.51 -8.06 0.61
C SER A 83 -27.62 -7.93 1.67
N PRO A 84 -28.92 -8.11 1.34
CA PRO A 84 -30.00 -7.89 2.29
C PRO A 84 -29.89 -8.66 3.61
N GLN A 85 -29.21 -9.82 3.62
CA GLN A 85 -29.06 -10.66 4.82
C GLN A 85 -27.61 -10.77 5.33
N TRP A 86 -26.65 -10.05 4.73
CA TRP A 86 -25.22 -10.24 5.02
C TRP A 86 -24.49 -8.92 5.29
N VAL A 87 -23.73 -8.92 6.37
CA VAL A 87 -22.88 -7.82 6.83
C VAL A 87 -21.46 -8.32 7.06
N ILE A 88 -20.46 -7.56 6.64
CA ILE A 88 -19.04 -7.77 7.01
C ILE A 88 -18.72 -6.91 8.25
N THR A 89 -17.94 -7.44 9.19
CA THR A 89 -17.34 -6.69 10.31
C THR A 89 -15.95 -7.26 10.63
N ALA A 90 -15.25 -6.68 11.62
CA ALA A 90 -13.98 -7.22 12.10
C ALA A 90 -14.21 -8.38 13.07
N ALA A 91 -13.36 -9.41 13.02
CA ALA A 91 -13.53 -10.60 13.86
C ALA A 91 -13.41 -10.27 15.35
N HIS A 92 -12.48 -9.41 15.75
CA HIS A 92 -12.26 -9.05 17.15
C HIS A 92 -13.48 -8.38 17.82
N CYS A 93 -14.38 -7.76 17.03
CA CYS A 93 -15.64 -7.18 17.52
C CYS A 93 -16.60 -8.24 18.09
N VAL A 94 -16.54 -9.47 17.57
CA VAL A 94 -17.51 -10.55 17.84
C VAL A 94 -16.88 -11.80 18.48
N ALA A 95 -15.59 -12.07 18.28
CA ALA A 95 -14.97 -13.36 18.57
C ALA A 95 -14.98 -13.81 20.04
N ASN A 96 -14.81 -12.89 20.99
CA ASN A 96 -14.47 -13.24 22.37
C ASN A 96 -15.67 -13.20 23.35
N ARG A 97 -16.89 -13.53 22.88
CA ARG A 97 -18.13 -13.34 23.65
C ARG A 97 -19.20 -14.40 23.37
N ASN A 98 -19.48 -15.24 24.37
CA ASN A 98 -20.72 -16.02 24.45
C ASN A 98 -21.94 -15.09 24.50
N THR A 99 -22.50 -14.79 23.33
CA THR A 99 -23.82 -15.27 22.85
C THR A 99 -24.32 -14.31 21.77
N VAL A 100 -24.76 -14.87 20.64
CA VAL A 100 -25.22 -14.13 19.44
C VAL A 100 -26.34 -13.12 19.79
N SER A 101 -27.21 -13.46 20.75
CA SER A 101 -28.30 -12.62 21.26
C SER A 101 -27.88 -11.31 21.95
N THR A 102 -26.59 -11.03 22.11
CA THR A 102 -26.12 -9.80 22.78
C THR A 102 -25.88 -8.61 21.83
N PHE A 103 -25.93 -8.81 20.51
CA PHE A 103 -25.69 -7.79 19.50
C PHE A 103 -26.89 -7.58 18.57
N ASN A 104 -27.22 -6.31 18.34
CA ASN A 104 -28.12 -5.85 17.28
C ASN A 104 -27.30 -5.13 16.21
N VAL A 105 -27.72 -5.22 14.94
CA VAL A 105 -27.12 -4.49 13.82
C VAL A 105 -28.13 -3.48 13.29
N THR A 106 -27.81 -2.19 13.40
CA THR A 106 -28.65 -1.10 12.89
C THR A 106 -28.09 -0.55 11.58
N ALA A 107 -28.93 -0.53 10.54
CA ALA A 107 -28.72 0.17 9.27
C ALA A 107 -29.57 1.44 9.20
N GLY A 108 -29.21 2.40 8.33
CA GLY A 108 -29.92 3.69 8.18
C GLY A 108 -29.64 4.70 9.31
N GLU A 109 -28.95 4.24 10.36
CA GLU A 109 -28.36 5.02 11.45
C GLU A 109 -27.49 6.16 10.93
N TYR A 110 -27.60 7.33 11.55
CA TYR A 110 -26.74 8.47 11.28
C TYR A 110 -26.40 9.25 12.56
N ASP A 111 -27.35 9.48 13.48
CA ASP A 111 -27.13 10.12 14.78
C ASP A 111 -27.56 9.27 16.00
N LEU A 112 -26.58 8.61 16.63
CA LEU A 112 -26.70 7.66 17.75
C LEU A 112 -27.47 8.16 19.00
N ARG A 113 -27.85 9.44 19.06
CA ARG A 113 -28.65 10.03 20.16
C ARG A 113 -30.12 9.64 20.12
N HIS A 114 -30.69 9.41 18.94
CA HIS A 114 -32.13 9.29 18.74
C HIS A 114 -32.43 8.24 17.67
N VAL A 115 -33.52 7.47 17.81
CA VAL A 115 -33.94 6.54 16.75
C VAL A 115 -34.55 7.33 15.60
N GLU A 116 -33.91 7.30 14.44
CA GLU A 116 -34.29 8.09 13.28
C GLU A 116 -35.28 7.35 12.33
N PRO A 117 -36.19 8.08 11.65
CA PRO A 117 -36.94 7.52 10.53
C PRO A 117 -35.99 6.98 9.45
N GLY A 118 -36.18 5.71 9.08
CA GLY A 118 -35.32 4.97 8.16
C GLY A 118 -34.36 3.98 8.84
N GLU A 119 -34.20 3.99 10.17
CA GLU A 119 -33.42 2.97 10.87
C GLU A 119 -34.05 1.57 10.74
N GLN A 120 -33.21 0.59 10.44
CA GLN A 120 -33.57 -0.83 10.38
C GLN A 120 -32.64 -1.61 11.31
N THR A 121 -33.15 -2.10 12.43
CA THR A 121 -32.37 -2.88 13.39
C THR A 121 -32.74 -4.36 13.30
N LEU A 122 -31.76 -5.20 12.96
CA LEU A 122 -31.90 -6.65 12.87
C LEU A 122 -31.05 -7.36 13.93
N THR A 123 -31.49 -8.55 14.34
CA THR A 123 -30.67 -9.49 15.13
C THR A 123 -29.83 -10.39 14.23
N ILE A 124 -28.72 -10.89 14.77
CA ILE A 124 -27.83 -11.81 14.08
C ILE A 124 -28.35 -13.24 14.25
N GLU A 125 -28.39 -14.01 13.16
CA GLU A 125 -28.70 -15.45 13.14
C GLU A 125 -27.42 -16.29 13.28
N THR A 126 -26.36 -15.89 12.60
CA THR A 126 -25.09 -16.63 12.58
C THR A 126 -23.91 -15.67 12.45
N ILE A 127 -22.85 -15.93 13.21
CA ILE A 127 -21.56 -15.24 13.13
C ILE A 127 -20.56 -16.25 12.55
N ILE A 128 -19.90 -15.90 11.46
CA ILE A 128 -18.85 -16.72 10.82
C ILE A 128 -17.55 -15.91 10.88
N ILE A 129 -16.60 -16.37 11.68
CA ILE A 129 -15.27 -15.76 11.83
C ILE A 129 -14.29 -16.46 10.89
N HIS A 130 -13.31 -15.74 10.34
CA HIS A 130 -12.27 -16.36 9.50
C HIS A 130 -11.45 -17.39 10.31
N PRO A 131 -11.19 -18.61 9.81
CA PRO A 131 -10.50 -19.65 10.58
C PRO A 131 -9.11 -19.22 11.08
N HIS A 132 -8.30 -18.58 10.23
CA HIS A 132 -6.98 -18.04 10.62
C HIS A 132 -7.01 -16.78 11.52
N PHE A 133 -8.18 -16.29 11.94
CA PHE A 133 -8.23 -15.16 12.86
C PHE A 133 -7.68 -15.56 14.24
N THR A 134 -6.84 -14.70 14.83
CA THR A 134 -6.44 -14.86 16.24
C THR A 134 -6.66 -13.58 17.04
N THR A 135 -7.05 -13.74 18.31
CA THR A 135 -7.23 -12.63 19.26
C THR A 135 -5.91 -12.10 19.85
N LYS A 136 -4.76 -12.67 19.46
CA LYS A 136 -3.43 -12.14 19.79
C LYS A 136 -3.07 -11.07 18.77
N LYS A 137 -2.22 -10.10 19.15
CA LYS A 137 -1.61 -9.17 18.18
C LYS A 137 -0.35 -9.82 17.57
N PRO A 138 -0.11 -9.75 16.25
CA PRO A 138 -0.98 -9.19 15.20
C PRO A 138 -2.30 -9.94 15.01
N MET A 139 -3.39 -9.17 14.88
CA MET A 139 -4.69 -9.69 14.48
C MET A 139 -4.74 -9.77 12.95
N ASP A 140 -4.12 -10.82 12.40
CA ASP A 140 -4.24 -11.17 10.98
C ASP A 140 -5.59 -11.87 10.72
N TYR A 141 -6.09 -11.81 9.48
CA TYR A 141 -7.41 -12.33 9.08
C TYR A 141 -8.59 -11.83 9.93
N ASP A 142 -8.54 -10.59 10.42
CA ASP A 142 -9.53 -9.96 11.31
C ASP A 142 -10.85 -9.58 10.62
N ILE A 143 -11.55 -10.59 10.07
CA ILE A 143 -12.82 -10.46 9.36
C ILE A 143 -13.84 -11.50 9.84
N ALA A 144 -15.09 -11.05 9.97
CA ALA A 144 -16.25 -11.89 10.24
C ALA A 144 -17.43 -11.50 9.35
N LEU A 145 -18.24 -12.49 8.99
CA LEU A 145 -19.52 -12.35 8.30
C LEU A 145 -20.66 -12.56 9.29
N LEU A 146 -21.66 -11.68 9.25
CA LEU A 146 -22.87 -11.77 10.05
C LEU A 146 -24.04 -12.07 9.12
N LYS A 147 -24.71 -13.20 9.34
CA LYS A 147 -26.00 -13.52 8.72
C LYS A 147 -27.11 -12.92 9.59
N MET A 148 -27.96 -12.08 9.01
CA MET A 148 -29.09 -11.47 9.72
C MET A 148 -30.26 -12.46 9.80
N ALA A 149 -31.00 -12.44 10.93
CA ALA A 149 -32.21 -13.25 11.10
C ALA A 149 -33.42 -12.73 10.30
N GLY A 150 -33.32 -11.52 9.77
CA GLY A 150 -34.25 -10.95 8.80
C GLY A 150 -33.54 -10.55 7.50
N ALA A 151 -34.10 -9.57 6.79
CA ALA A 151 -33.46 -8.94 5.64
C ALA A 151 -33.64 -7.42 5.72
N PHE A 152 -32.60 -6.67 5.36
CA PHE A 152 -32.68 -5.22 5.18
C PHE A 152 -33.49 -4.88 3.92
N HIS A 153 -34.44 -3.96 4.07
CA HIS A 153 -35.18 -3.39 2.95
C HIS A 153 -34.35 -2.24 2.36
N PHE A 154 -33.89 -2.39 1.13
CA PHE A 154 -33.04 -1.37 0.50
C PHE A 154 -33.86 -0.16 0.03
N ASP A 155 -33.40 1.02 0.39
CA ASP A 155 -34.04 2.32 0.14
C ASP A 155 -32.98 3.42 -0.10
N GLN A 156 -33.27 4.68 0.25
CA GLN A 156 -32.34 5.81 0.09
C GLN A 156 -31.34 5.98 1.26
N PHE A 157 -31.47 5.20 2.34
CA PHE A 157 -30.63 5.23 3.53
C PHE A 157 -30.00 3.87 3.85
N VAL A 158 -30.52 2.77 3.30
CA VAL A 158 -30.04 1.39 3.47
C VAL A 158 -29.78 0.73 2.12
N GLY A 159 -28.58 0.20 1.88
CA GLY A 159 -28.19 -0.41 0.61
C GLY A 159 -26.84 -1.14 0.65
N PRO A 160 -26.47 -1.92 -0.38
CA PRO A 160 -25.28 -2.77 -0.35
C PRO A 160 -24.04 -2.08 -0.92
N MET A 161 -22.88 -2.33 -0.31
CA MET A 161 -21.56 -2.02 -0.87
C MET A 161 -21.17 -3.05 -1.95
N CYS A 162 -20.42 -2.64 -2.98
CA CYS A 162 -19.82 -3.60 -3.91
C CYS A 162 -18.57 -4.25 -3.31
N LEU A 163 -18.47 -5.58 -3.46
CA LEU A 163 -17.21 -6.31 -3.34
C LEU A 163 -16.36 -6.09 -4.61
N PRO A 164 -15.01 -6.19 -4.54
CA PRO A 164 -14.15 -6.02 -5.69
C PRO A 164 -14.28 -7.17 -6.70
N GLU A 165 -14.08 -6.87 -7.97
CA GLU A 165 -14.02 -7.88 -9.04
C GLU A 165 -12.76 -8.77 -8.86
N PRO A 166 -12.77 -10.07 -9.23
CA PRO A 166 -11.57 -10.91 -9.12
C PRO A 166 -10.39 -10.32 -9.91
N GLY A 167 -9.27 -10.10 -9.22
CA GLY A 167 -8.09 -9.42 -9.78
C GLY A 167 -8.15 -7.88 -9.76
N GLU A 168 -9.26 -7.27 -9.33
CA GLU A 168 -9.31 -5.83 -9.06
C GLU A 168 -8.43 -5.47 -7.86
N ARG A 169 -7.52 -4.51 -8.05
CA ARG A 169 -6.62 -4.01 -7.01
C ARG A 169 -6.57 -2.49 -7.03
N PHE A 170 -6.69 -1.90 -5.85
CA PHE A 170 -6.46 -0.48 -5.63
C PHE A 170 -4.96 -0.25 -5.45
N LYS A 171 -4.40 0.73 -6.16
CA LYS A 171 -2.94 0.94 -6.19
C LYS A 171 -2.48 1.78 -5.00
N PRO A 172 -1.24 1.61 -4.52
CA PRO A 172 -0.60 2.56 -3.61
C PRO A 172 -0.75 4.01 -4.09
N GLY A 173 -1.00 4.92 -3.16
CA GLY A 173 -1.36 6.31 -3.42
C GLY A 173 -2.84 6.56 -3.76
N PHE A 174 -3.68 5.53 -3.94
CA PHE A 174 -5.14 5.74 -4.05
C PHE A 174 -5.70 6.26 -2.72
N ILE A 175 -6.44 7.36 -2.79
CA ILE A 175 -7.21 7.89 -1.66
C ILE A 175 -8.53 7.12 -1.57
N CYS A 176 -8.74 6.47 -0.44
CA CYS A 176 -9.97 5.75 -0.12
C CYS A 176 -10.56 6.28 1.20
N THR A 177 -11.86 6.10 1.38
CA THR A 177 -12.62 6.67 2.49
C THR A 177 -13.04 5.57 3.46
N THR A 178 -12.83 5.72 4.76
CA THR A 178 -13.52 4.91 5.78
C THR A 178 -14.53 5.77 6.55
N ALA A 179 -15.55 5.17 7.14
CA ALA A 179 -16.61 5.88 7.85
C ALA A 179 -17.09 5.11 9.09
N GLY A 180 -17.53 5.84 10.11
CA GLY A 180 -17.99 5.27 11.37
C GLY A 180 -18.24 6.28 12.49
N TRP A 181 -18.40 5.74 13.70
CA TRP A 181 -18.65 6.49 14.94
C TRP A 181 -17.52 6.25 15.97
N GLY A 182 -16.32 5.90 15.50
CA GLY A 182 -15.12 5.78 16.32
C GLY A 182 -14.60 7.13 16.82
N ARG A 183 -13.76 7.06 17.86
CA ARG A 183 -13.32 8.25 18.61
C ARG A 183 -12.61 9.28 17.72
N LEU A 184 -12.83 10.55 18.03
CA LEU A 184 -12.31 11.69 17.25
C LEU A 184 -10.81 11.95 17.43
N ASN A 185 -10.24 11.33 18.45
CA ASN A 185 -8.85 11.39 18.87
C ASN A 185 -8.59 10.22 19.83
N GLU A 186 -7.32 9.85 20.00
CA GLU A 186 -6.93 8.83 20.97
C GLU A 186 -7.44 9.17 22.38
N ASN A 187 -8.02 8.17 23.06
CA ASN A 187 -8.73 8.31 24.34
C ASN A 187 -9.88 9.35 24.37
N GLY A 188 -10.31 9.84 23.20
CA GLY A 188 -11.36 10.83 23.05
C GLY A 188 -12.79 10.30 23.16
N ILE A 189 -13.72 11.21 22.88
CA ILE A 189 -15.17 10.95 22.86
C ILE A 189 -15.55 10.38 21.47
N SER A 190 -16.47 9.41 21.44
CA SER A 190 -17.08 8.94 20.19
C SER A 190 -18.13 9.95 19.69
N PRO A 191 -18.09 10.37 18.41
CA PRO A 191 -19.10 11.23 17.83
C PRO A 191 -20.45 10.51 17.84
N GLN A 192 -21.52 11.28 17.98
CA GLN A 192 -22.87 10.72 17.88
C GLN A 192 -23.34 10.65 16.43
N VAL A 193 -22.93 11.63 15.60
CA VAL A 193 -23.25 11.70 14.18
C VAL A 193 -22.14 11.03 13.34
N LEU A 194 -22.51 10.27 12.31
CA LEU A 194 -21.60 9.56 11.41
C LEU A 194 -20.56 10.48 10.73
N GLN A 195 -19.34 9.97 10.62
CA GLN A 195 -18.18 10.69 10.09
C GLN A 195 -17.47 9.85 9.00
N GLU A 196 -16.69 10.50 8.14
CA GLU A 196 -15.80 9.88 7.14
C GLU A 196 -14.36 10.38 7.31
N VAL A 197 -13.36 9.60 6.88
CA VAL A 197 -11.96 10.05 6.75
C VAL A 197 -11.30 9.48 5.50
N ASN A 198 -10.51 10.31 4.83
CA ASN A 198 -9.83 9.97 3.57
C ASN A 198 -8.34 9.66 3.81
N LEU A 199 -7.95 8.42 3.50
CA LEU A 199 -6.65 7.80 3.78
C LEU A 199 -6.04 7.26 2.47
N PRO A 200 -4.73 7.44 2.23
CA PRO A 200 -4.04 6.83 1.09
C PRO A 200 -3.69 5.38 1.42
N ILE A 201 -3.74 4.50 0.42
CA ILE A 201 -3.15 3.15 0.49
C ILE A 201 -1.63 3.25 0.39
N LEU A 202 -0.89 2.61 1.29
CA LEU A 202 0.57 2.51 1.25
C LEU A 202 1.04 1.43 0.25
N THR A 203 2.30 1.49 -0.17
CA THR A 203 2.99 0.33 -0.77
C THR A 203 3.21 -0.77 0.28
N GLN A 204 3.49 -1.98 -0.19
CA GLN A 204 3.86 -3.09 0.70
C GLN A 204 5.12 -2.75 1.51
N ASP A 205 6.09 -2.07 0.89
CA ASP A 205 7.39 -1.75 1.48
C ASP A 205 7.28 -0.62 2.51
N GLU A 206 6.50 0.43 2.24
CA GLU A 206 6.16 1.45 3.24
C GLU A 206 5.39 0.84 4.43
N CYS A 207 4.44 -0.08 4.16
CA CYS A 207 3.66 -0.77 5.18
C CYS A 207 4.54 -1.64 6.09
N ILE A 208 5.43 -2.46 5.51
CA ILE A 208 6.41 -3.26 6.25
C ILE A 208 7.35 -2.33 7.02
N THR A 209 7.98 -1.35 6.36
CA THR A 209 8.94 -0.42 6.99
C THR A 209 8.32 0.30 8.19
N ALA A 210 7.08 0.79 8.07
CA ALA A 210 6.37 1.43 9.17
C ALA A 210 6.17 0.47 10.36
N LEU A 211 5.76 -0.78 10.11
CA LEU A 211 5.53 -1.77 11.16
C LEU A 211 6.82 -2.37 11.76
N LEU A 212 7.96 -2.26 11.08
CA LEU A 212 9.29 -2.56 11.62
C LEU A 212 9.79 -1.50 12.61
N THR A 213 9.27 -0.26 12.58
CA THR A 213 9.66 0.80 13.56
C THR A 213 9.05 0.62 14.96
N LEU A 214 8.12 -0.32 15.13
CA LEU A 214 7.47 -0.61 16.41
C LEU A 214 8.44 -1.35 17.35
N GLU A 215 8.38 -1.08 18.67
CA GLU A 215 9.22 -1.76 19.69
C GLU A 215 9.11 -3.30 19.61
N LYS A 216 7.96 -3.79 19.13
CA LYS A 216 7.79 -5.18 18.71
C LYS A 216 7.39 -5.15 17.22
N PRO A 217 8.33 -5.47 16.30
CA PRO A 217 8.05 -5.54 14.88
C PRO A 217 6.90 -6.50 14.58
N ILE A 218 6.01 -6.11 13.66
CA ILE A 218 4.78 -6.83 13.36
C ILE A 218 4.61 -7.00 11.85
N SER A 219 4.17 -8.18 11.41
CA SER A 219 3.76 -8.45 10.03
C SER A 219 2.45 -9.26 10.01
N GLY A 220 1.78 -9.26 8.86
CA GLY A 220 0.51 -9.97 8.63
C GLY A 220 0.25 -10.15 7.14
N ARG A 221 -0.40 -11.25 6.77
CA ARG A 221 -0.64 -11.67 5.37
C ARG A 221 -1.81 -10.93 4.73
N THR A 222 -2.75 -10.45 5.53
CA THR A 222 -3.95 -9.72 5.10
C THR A 222 -3.86 -8.21 5.32
N PHE A 223 -2.68 -7.65 5.64
CA PHE A 223 -2.56 -6.25 6.01
C PHE A 223 -2.58 -5.30 4.79
N LEU A 224 -3.62 -4.47 4.72
CA LEU A 224 -3.68 -3.27 3.90
C LEU A 224 -3.44 -2.04 4.79
N CYS A 225 -2.21 -1.52 4.80
CA CYS A 225 -1.90 -0.29 5.51
C CYS A 225 -2.49 0.94 4.78
N THR A 226 -3.06 1.87 5.55
CA THR A 226 -3.43 3.21 5.06
C THR A 226 -3.03 4.31 6.06
N GLY A 227 -2.94 5.55 5.60
CA GLY A 227 -2.68 6.71 6.45
C GLY A 227 -1.47 7.54 6.01
N PHE A 228 -1.09 8.55 6.81
CA PHE A 228 0.01 9.45 6.51
C PHE A 228 1.15 9.24 7.51
N PRO A 229 2.44 9.20 7.11
CA PRO A 229 3.54 8.95 8.05
C PRO A 229 3.69 9.99 9.17
N ASP A 230 3.20 11.22 8.95
CA ASP A 230 3.07 12.29 9.94
C ASP A 230 1.84 12.14 10.87
N GLY A 231 1.02 11.11 10.66
CA GLY A 231 -0.23 10.88 11.38
C GLY A 231 -1.34 11.87 11.00
N GLY A 232 -2.10 12.31 11.99
CA GLY A 232 -3.15 13.32 11.87
C GLY A 232 -4.44 12.87 11.16
N ARG A 233 -4.44 11.69 10.51
CA ARG A 233 -5.63 11.06 9.91
C ARG A 233 -5.59 9.54 10.02
N ASP A 234 -6.66 8.96 10.58
CA ASP A 234 -6.82 7.52 10.79
C ASP A 234 -8.28 7.17 11.18
N ALA A 235 -8.61 5.88 11.16
CA ALA A 235 -9.73 5.32 11.91
C ALA A 235 -9.38 5.24 13.42
N CYS A 236 -10.36 5.03 14.30
CA CYS A 236 -10.11 4.89 15.74
C CYS A 236 -11.07 3.89 16.42
N GLN A 237 -10.95 3.74 17.74
CA GLN A 237 -11.76 2.77 18.49
C GLN A 237 -13.26 3.05 18.31
N GLY A 238 -13.98 2.08 17.73
CA GLY A 238 -15.39 2.15 17.32
C GLY A 238 -15.57 2.00 15.80
N ASP A 239 -14.61 2.45 14.98
CA ASP A 239 -14.65 2.30 13.52
C ASP A 239 -14.35 0.86 13.06
N SER A 240 -13.74 0.05 13.92
CA SER A 240 -13.48 -1.39 13.72
C SER A 240 -14.66 -2.11 13.06
N GLY A 241 -14.43 -2.82 11.95
CA GLY A 241 -15.46 -3.47 11.14
C GLY A 241 -16.10 -2.60 10.06
N GLY A 242 -15.96 -1.27 10.10
CA GLY A 242 -16.36 -0.37 9.01
C GLY A 242 -15.53 -0.59 7.74
N SER A 243 -16.06 -0.19 6.59
CA SER A 243 -15.40 -0.39 5.28
C SER A 243 -14.37 0.68 4.94
N LEU A 244 -13.21 0.26 4.43
CA LEU A 244 -12.40 1.10 3.55
C LEU A 244 -13.01 1.06 2.15
N MET A 245 -13.39 2.22 1.64
CA MET A 245 -14.20 2.41 0.44
C MET A 245 -13.38 3.14 -0.62
N CYS A 246 -13.03 2.45 -1.70
CA CYS A 246 -12.35 3.05 -2.85
C CYS A 246 -13.36 3.26 -3.98
N ARG A 247 -13.12 4.23 -4.88
CA ARG A 247 -13.85 4.28 -6.15
C ARG A 247 -13.13 3.47 -7.21
N ASN A 248 -13.84 2.54 -7.85
CA ASN A 248 -13.30 1.76 -8.95
C ASN A 248 -13.25 2.57 -10.26
N LYS A 249 -12.72 1.95 -11.34
CA LYS A 249 -12.64 2.57 -12.68
C LYS A 249 -14.01 3.01 -13.25
N LYS A 250 -15.10 2.41 -12.77
CA LYS A 250 -16.49 2.68 -13.18
C LYS A 250 -17.12 3.81 -12.34
N GLY A 251 -16.38 4.37 -11.37
CA GLY A 251 -16.82 5.42 -10.46
C GLY A 251 -17.66 4.94 -9.26
N THR A 252 -17.93 3.62 -9.19
CA THR A 252 -18.72 2.96 -8.14
C THR A 252 -17.90 2.83 -6.86
N TRP A 253 -18.55 2.90 -5.70
CA TRP A 253 -17.89 2.60 -4.42
C TRP A 253 -17.72 1.08 -4.26
N THR A 254 -16.50 0.67 -3.93
CA THR A 254 -16.10 -0.73 -3.79
C THR A 254 -15.28 -0.88 -2.50
N MET A 255 -15.52 -1.95 -1.75
CA MET A 255 -14.82 -2.23 -0.49
C MET A 255 -13.41 -2.76 -0.77
N ALA A 256 -12.39 -2.10 -0.23
CA ALA A 256 -10.98 -2.50 -0.33
C ALA A 256 -10.46 -3.22 0.92
N GLY A 257 -11.05 -2.95 2.08
CA GLY A 257 -10.68 -3.64 3.32
C GLY A 257 -11.66 -3.41 4.47
N VAL A 258 -11.50 -4.21 5.52
CA VAL A 258 -12.23 -4.09 6.80
C VAL A 258 -11.37 -3.33 7.81
N THR A 259 -11.90 -2.31 8.48
CA THR A 259 -11.17 -1.57 9.53
C THR A 259 -10.80 -2.52 10.67
N SER A 260 -9.50 -2.72 10.94
CA SER A 260 -9.02 -3.74 11.88
C SER A 260 -8.34 -3.14 13.10
N TRP A 261 -7.09 -2.68 13.01
CA TRP A 261 -6.35 -2.14 14.16
C TRP A 261 -5.28 -1.11 13.78
N GLY A 262 -4.74 -0.42 14.79
CA GLY A 262 -3.58 0.46 14.70
C GLY A 262 -2.89 0.58 16.07
N LEU A 263 -1.72 1.21 16.10
CA LEU A 263 -1.05 1.67 17.32
C LEU A 263 -1.18 3.20 17.40
N GLY A 264 -1.87 3.69 18.42
CA GLY A 264 -2.44 5.04 18.41
C GLY A 264 -3.63 5.17 17.44
N CYS A 265 -4.31 6.31 17.48
CA CYS A 265 -5.24 6.70 16.43
C CYS A 265 -4.66 7.91 15.68
N GLY A 266 -4.10 7.68 14.50
CA GLY A 266 -3.46 8.73 13.69
C GLY A 266 -2.28 9.40 14.38
N ARG A 267 -1.50 8.63 15.14
CA ARG A 267 -0.12 8.99 15.48
C ARG A 267 0.75 8.89 14.22
N GLY A 268 1.80 9.71 14.14
CA GLY A 268 2.83 9.52 13.11
C GLY A 268 3.72 8.33 13.45
N TRP A 269 4.39 7.78 12.45
CA TRP A 269 5.39 6.71 12.62
C TRP A 269 6.77 7.08 12.08
N LYS A 270 6.96 8.30 11.54
CA LYS A 270 8.28 8.83 11.15
C LYS A 270 9.28 8.85 12.31
N ASP A 271 8.81 9.27 13.50
CA ASP A 271 9.65 9.55 14.66
C ASP A 271 9.31 8.61 15.85
N ASN A 272 9.22 7.30 15.58
CA ASN A 272 8.93 6.23 16.58
C ASN A 272 10.06 6.01 17.62
N LEU A 273 10.79 7.06 17.95
CA LEU A 273 12.00 7.13 18.80
C LEU A 273 11.69 7.07 20.30
N GLN A 274 10.46 7.36 20.72
CA GLN A 274 10.04 7.29 22.12
C GLN A 274 9.08 6.11 22.35
N LYS A 275 9.47 5.18 23.23
CA LYS A 275 8.76 3.91 23.49
C LYS A 275 7.28 4.07 23.83
N ASN A 276 6.89 5.17 24.49
CA ASN A 276 5.54 5.37 25.00
C ASN A 276 4.58 6.05 24.00
N ASP A 277 5.09 6.69 22.94
CA ASP A 277 4.25 7.46 21.99
C ASP A 277 4.31 6.95 20.54
N GLN A 278 4.74 5.71 20.33
CA GLN A 278 4.82 5.11 19.00
C GLN A 278 3.46 5.07 18.28
N GLY A 279 3.48 5.28 16.97
CA GLY A 279 2.35 5.17 16.05
C GLY A 279 2.53 4.08 14.98
N SER A 280 1.45 3.71 14.30
CA SER A 280 1.46 2.87 13.10
C SER A 280 0.54 3.43 12.02
N PRO A 281 0.60 2.93 10.77
CA PRO A 281 -0.49 3.05 9.82
C PRO A 281 -1.78 2.43 10.38
N GLY A 282 -2.93 2.88 9.92
CA GLY A 282 -4.21 2.22 10.15
C GLY A 282 -4.27 0.95 9.29
N ILE A 283 -4.41 -0.21 9.92
CA ILE A 283 -4.40 -1.51 9.26
C ILE A 283 -5.82 -1.98 9.00
N PHE A 284 -6.05 -2.39 7.76
CA PHE A 284 -7.29 -2.96 7.28
C PHE A 284 -7.04 -4.39 6.80
N THR A 285 -8.02 -5.29 6.95
CA THR A 285 -7.97 -6.62 6.31
C THR A 285 -8.23 -6.45 4.82
N ASP A 286 -7.19 -6.65 3.99
CA ASP A 286 -7.21 -6.61 2.52
C ASP A 286 -8.28 -7.56 1.97
N LEU A 287 -9.36 -7.00 1.41
CA LEU A 287 -10.45 -7.81 0.87
C LEU A 287 -9.97 -8.73 -0.27
N THR A 288 -8.93 -8.35 -1.02
CA THR A 288 -8.40 -9.17 -2.12
C THR A 288 -7.70 -10.45 -1.66
N LYS A 289 -7.37 -10.57 -0.37
CA LYS A 289 -6.79 -11.78 0.24
C LYS A 289 -7.86 -12.75 0.78
N VAL A 290 -9.05 -12.24 1.08
CA VAL A 290 -10.16 -13.00 1.71
C VAL A 290 -11.42 -13.09 0.84
N LEU A 291 -11.41 -12.53 -0.37
CA LEU A 291 -12.56 -12.47 -1.29
C LEU A 291 -13.14 -13.86 -1.62
N SER A 292 -12.29 -14.88 -1.72
CA SER A 292 -12.70 -16.28 -1.91
C SER A 292 -13.52 -16.79 -0.73
N TRP A 293 -13.02 -16.60 0.50
CA TRP A 293 -13.72 -16.95 1.75
C TRP A 293 -15.02 -16.15 1.93
N ILE A 294 -15.04 -14.87 1.55
CA ILE A 294 -16.25 -14.04 1.53
C ILE A 294 -17.30 -14.64 0.55
N HIS A 295 -16.91 -14.91 -0.69
CA HIS A 295 -17.82 -15.46 -1.71
C HIS A 295 -18.29 -16.88 -1.42
N LYS A 296 -17.45 -17.75 -0.83
CA LYS A 296 -17.80 -19.09 -0.28
C LYS A 296 -19.06 -18.95 0.58
N HIS A 297 -18.96 -18.23 1.70
CA HIS A 297 -20.02 -18.19 2.71
C HIS A 297 -21.29 -17.45 2.30
N ILE A 298 -21.21 -16.36 1.51
CA ILE A 298 -22.42 -15.64 1.05
C ILE A 298 -23.25 -16.51 0.09
N ARG A 299 -22.61 -17.19 -0.87
CA ARG A 299 -23.29 -18.03 -1.87
C ARG A 299 -23.96 -19.22 -1.20
N ILE A 300 -23.25 -19.87 -0.29
CA ILE A 300 -23.75 -20.93 0.60
C ILE A 300 -24.93 -20.44 1.46
N GLY A 301 -24.89 -19.19 1.91
CA GLY A 301 -26.00 -18.52 2.59
C GLY A 301 -27.31 -18.52 1.80
N ASN A 302 -27.24 -18.17 0.52
CA ASN A 302 -28.40 -18.15 -0.39
C ASN A 302 -28.83 -19.57 -0.82
N GLN A 303 -27.99 -20.58 -0.63
CA GLN A 303 -28.25 -21.97 -1.02
C GLN A 303 -28.55 -22.92 0.15
N ARG A 304 -28.77 -22.41 1.38
CA ARG A 304 -29.32 -23.21 2.50
C ARG A 304 -30.82 -23.57 2.35
N LYS A 305 -31.22 -23.92 1.12
CA LYS A 305 -32.32 -24.86 0.82
C LYS A 305 -31.87 -25.86 -0.26
N SER A 306 -31.39 -27.01 0.22
CA SER A 306 -31.45 -28.32 -0.44
C SER A 306 -30.49 -28.66 -1.59
N SER A 307 -29.22 -28.92 -1.26
CA SER A 307 -28.50 -30.13 -1.73
C SER A 307 -27.27 -30.42 -0.86
N ARG A 308 -26.74 -31.65 -0.94
CA ARG A 308 -25.48 -32.11 -0.33
C ARG A 308 -24.75 -32.99 -1.36
N ALA A 309 -23.43 -33.14 -1.24
CA ALA A 309 -22.65 -33.99 -2.14
C ALA A 309 -22.07 -35.21 -1.41
N THR A 310 -22.25 -36.38 -2.02
CA THR A 310 -21.67 -37.64 -1.56
C THR A 310 -20.94 -38.34 -2.71
N CYS A 311 -19.70 -38.76 -2.50
CA CYS A 311 -19.06 -39.76 -3.37
C CYS A 311 -19.34 -41.15 -2.77
N SER A 312 -19.99 -42.02 -3.54
CA SER A 312 -19.95 -43.46 -3.29
C SER A 312 -18.63 -44.00 -3.87
N GLU A 313 -18.09 -45.09 -3.30
CA GLU A 313 -16.83 -45.69 -3.76
C GLU A 313 -16.88 -46.04 -5.26
N GLN A 314 -16.23 -45.21 -6.07
CA GLN A 314 -16.10 -45.36 -7.52
C GLN A 314 -14.72 -44.81 -7.93
N ASP A 315 -13.80 -45.68 -8.34
CA ASP A 315 -12.52 -45.26 -8.94
C ASP A 315 -12.79 -44.74 -10.35
N ARG A 316 -13.02 -43.43 -10.46
CA ARG A 316 -13.36 -42.77 -11.73
C ARG A 316 -12.11 -42.60 -12.57
N VAL A 317 -11.87 -43.54 -13.47
CA VAL A 317 -10.80 -43.46 -14.47
C VAL A 317 -11.08 -42.31 -15.44
N VAL A 318 -10.09 -41.42 -15.62
CA VAL A 318 -10.16 -40.27 -16.54
C VAL A 318 -8.99 -40.35 -17.52
N ARG A 319 -9.31 -40.38 -18.82
CA ARG A 319 -8.33 -40.48 -19.93
C ARG A 319 -8.36 -39.19 -20.76
N ALA A 320 -7.41 -38.29 -20.53
CA ALA A 320 -7.27 -37.05 -21.29
C ALA A 320 -5.86 -36.46 -21.17
N SER A 321 -5.45 -35.65 -22.15
CA SER A 321 -4.19 -34.91 -22.10
C SER A 321 -4.23 -33.66 -21.21
N GLU A 322 -5.42 -33.16 -20.88
CA GLU A 322 -5.64 -32.11 -19.88
C GLU A 322 -7.10 -32.11 -19.42
N GLY A 323 -7.37 -31.54 -18.25
CA GLY A 323 -8.73 -31.41 -17.71
C GLY A 323 -8.79 -30.80 -16.32
N GLU A 324 -10.00 -30.72 -15.77
CA GLU A 324 -10.29 -30.19 -14.44
C GLU A 324 -11.00 -31.24 -13.59
N LEU A 325 -10.60 -31.37 -12.33
CA LEU A 325 -11.15 -32.29 -11.35
C LEU A 325 -11.46 -31.53 -10.05
N HIS A 326 -12.75 -31.40 -9.76
CA HIS A 326 -13.27 -30.76 -8.56
C HIS A 326 -14.05 -31.77 -7.73
N PHE A 327 -13.85 -31.73 -6.42
CA PHE A 327 -14.66 -32.45 -5.44
C PHE A 327 -15.04 -31.51 -4.28
N PRO A 328 -16.34 -31.34 -3.97
CA PRO A 328 -17.52 -31.86 -4.67
C PRO A 328 -17.67 -31.48 -6.15
N GLU A 329 -18.59 -32.13 -6.87
CA GLU A 329 -18.99 -31.83 -8.28
C GLU A 329 -19.57 -30.42 -8.50
N SER A 330 -19.52 -29.55 -7.49
CA SER A 330 -19.81 -28.13 -7.63
C SER A 330 -19.08 -27.34 -6.53
N PRO A 331 -18.40 -26.23 -6.84
CA PRO A 331 -17.73 -25.35 -5.85
C PRO A 331 -18.70 -24.59 -4.94
N PHE A 332 -19.98 -24.98 -4.92
CA PHE A 332 -21.04 -24.47 -4.05
C PHE A 332 -21.55 -25.52 -3.04
N LEU A 333 -21.06 -26.76 -3.13
CA LEU A 333 -21.40 -27.86 -2.23
C LEU A 333 -20.25 -28.09 -1.23
N TYR A 334 -20.59 -28.67 -0.08
CA TYR A 334 -19.63 -29.27 0.86
C TYR A 334 -19.65 -30.78 0.68
N TYR A 335 -18.54 -31.45 1.00
CA TYR A 335 -18.54 -32.90 1.18
C TYR A 335 -19.22 -33.27 2.51
N GLU A 336 -20.00 -34.37 2.55
CA GLU A 336 -20.46 -34.95 3.83
C GLU A 336 -19.30 -35.59 4.61
N SER A 337 -19.48 -36.02 5.86
CA SER A 337 -18.45 -36.84 6.53
C SER A 337 -18.38 -38.25 5.93
N LYS A 338 -17.28 -38.98 6.20
CA LYS A 338 -17.07 -40.39 5.79
C LYS A 338 -17.01 -40.63 4.27
N GLN A 339 -16.46 -39.69 3.51
CA GLN A 339 -16.36 -39.81 2.05
C GLN A 339 -15.01 -40.42 1.68
N HIS A 340 -15.06 -41.39 0.76
CA HIS A 340 -13.92 -42.10 0.19
C HIS A 340 -14.02 -42.05 -1.34
N CYS A 341 -13.28 -41.12 -1.96
CA CYS A 341 -13.38 -40.83 -3.39
C CYS A 341 -12.07 -41.16 -4.10
N ALA A 342 -12.11 -41.92 -5.19
CA ALA A 342 -10.93 -42.28 -5.97
C ALA A 342 -11.04 -41.83 -7.43
N TRP A 343 -9.94 -41.35 -8.00
CA TRP A 343 -9.84 -40.97 -9.41
C TRP A 343 -8.50 -41.41 -9.99
N THR A 344 -8.52 -42.28 -10.98
CA THR A 344 -7.32 -42.69 -11.71
C THR A 344 -7.14 -41.81 -12.95
N LEU A 345 -6.18 -40.89 -12.91
CA LEU A 345 -5.82 -40.01 -14.03
C LEU A 345 -4.82 -40.73 -14.95
N LEU A 346 -5.15 -40.82 -16.23
CA LEU A 346 -4.33 -41.42 -17.28
C LEU A 346 -4.09 -40.38 -18.40
N VAL A 347 -2.85 -39.94 -18.53
CA VAL A 347 -2.37 -39.12 -19.66
C VAL A 347 -1.73 -40.03 -20.72
N PRO A 348 -1.34 -39.54 -21.91
CA PRO A 348 -0.64 -40.35 -22.90
C PRO A 348 0.65 -40.99 -22.34
N GLU A 349 1.04 -42.11 -22.93
CA GLU A 349 2.32 -42.77 -22.65
C GLU A 349 3.50 -41.82 -22.93
N GLU A 350 4.62 -42.02 -22.23
CA GLU A 350 5.82 -41.15 -22.23
C GLU A 350 5.60 -39.70 -21.72
N MET A 351 4.44 -39.35 -21.15
CA MET A 351 4.15 -38.03 -20.56
C MET A 351 4.05 -38.09 -19.03
N HIS A 352 4.37 -36.97 -18.36
CA HIS A 352 4.20 -36.74 -16.93
C HIS A 352 2.89 -36.00 -16.63
N VAL A 353 2.38 -36.12 -15.40
CA VAL A 353 1.18 -35.42 -14.94
C VAL A 353 1.56 -34.17 -14.13
N LEU A 354 1.23 -32.99 -14.64
CA LEU A 354 1.29 -31.72 -13.91
C LEU A 354 -0.08 -31.41 -13.31
N LEU A 355 -0.18 -31.29 -11.99
CA LEU A 355 -1.38 -30.87 -11.26
C LEU A 355 -1.25 -29.40 -10.82
N SER A 356 -2.29 -28.60 -10.95
CA SER A 356 -2.34 -27.21 -10.47
C SER A 356 -3.63 -26.95 -9.71
N PHE A 357 -3.52 -26.56 -8.44
CA PHE A 357 -4.68 -26.39 -7.56
C PHE A 357 -5.16 -24.94 -7.57
N SER A 358 -6.44 -24.72 -7.86
CA SER A 358 -7.08 -23.40 -7.77
C SER A 358 -7.63 -23.12 -6.36
N TYR A 359 -8.01 -24.17 -5.63
CA TYR A 359 -8.18 -24.19 -4.17
C TYR A 359 -8.05 -25.62 -3.64
N PHE A 360 -7.67 -25.74 -2.36
CA PHE A 360 -7.61 -26.99 -1.61
C PHE A 360 -7.91 -26.70 -0.13
N ASP A 361 -8.85 -27.44 0.47
CA ASP A 361 -9.43 -27.20 1.79
C ASP A 361 -9.84 -28.54 2.44
N ALA A 362 -8.95 -29.11 3.27
CA ALA A 362 -9.17 -30.38 3.99
C ALA A 362 -8.60 -30.28 5.42
N GLU A 363 -9.46 -30.19 6.43
CA GLU A 363 -9.13 -29.52 7.71
C GLU A 363 -8.08 -30.18 8.61
N SER A 364 -7.89 -31.51 8.56
CA SER A 364 -7.02 -32.23 9.51
C SER A 364 -6.26 -33.39 8.87
N CYS A 365 -4.92 -33.34 8.87
CA CYS A 365 -4.05 -34.30 8.20
C CYS A 365 -4.20 -35.77 8.64
N ASP A 366 -4.69 -36.01 9.86
CA ASP A 366 -4.87 -37.36 10.39
C ASP A 366 -6.19 -38.02 9.91
N HIS A 367 -7.16 -37.18 9.49
CA HIS A 367 -8.58 -37.54 9.34
C HIS A 367 -9.22 -37.13 8.00
N ASN A 368 -8.68 -36.10 7.34
CA ASN A 368 -9.19 -35.47 6.12
C ASN A 368 -8.01 -35.13 5.20
N TYR A 369 -7.85 -35.84 4.07
CA TYR A 369 -6.69 -35.68 3.20
C TYR A 369 -6.91 -36.15 1.76
N LEU A 370 -6.08 -35.61 0.85
CA LEU A 370 -5.91 -36.11 -0.52
C LEU A 370 -4.54 -36.80 -0.63
N SER A 371 -4.51 -38.07 -1.01
CA SER A 371 -3.29 -38.80 -1.34
C SER A 371 -3.14 -39.00 -2.84
N ILE A 372 -1.90 -39.08 -3.30
CA ILE A 372 -1.51 -39.50 -4.66
C ILE A 372 -0.76 -40.82 -4.57
N TYR A 373 -1.19 -41.79 -5.36
CA TYR A 373 -0.60 -43.12 -5.49
C TYR A 373 -0.17 -43.41 -6.93
N SER A 374 0.78 -44.33 -7.12
CA SER A 374 1.00 -44.98 -8.41
C SER A 374 -0.15 -45.95 -8.75
N LEU A 375 -0.17 -46.54 -9.95
CA LEU A 375 -1.09 -47.64 -10.27
C LEU A 375 -0.80 -48.93 -9.48
N GLU A 376 0.37 -49.01 -8.83
CA GLU A 376 0.82 -50.15 -8.02
C GLU A 376 0.51 -49.92 -6.52
N ASP A 377 -0.31 -48.91 -6.21
CA ASP A 377 -0.70 -48.45 -4.87
C ASP A 377 0.48 -48.04 -3.95
N THR A 378 1.64 -47.69 -4.53
CA THR A 378 2.73 -46.99 -3.84
C THR A 378 2.31 -45.54 -3.55
N LEU A 379 2.37 -45.11 -2.29
CA LEU A 379 2.02 -43.75 -1.88
C LEU A 379 3.11 -42.74 -2.30
N ILE A 380 2.81 -41.89 -3.28
CA ILE A 380 3.69 -40.84 -3.79
C ILE A 380 3.64 -39.61 -2.86
N ALA A 381 2.44 -39.13 -2.49
CA ALA A 381 2.28 -37.93 -1.66
C ALA A 381 0.95 -37.90 -0.88
N LYS A 382 0.88 -37.08 0.16
CA LYS A 382 -0.31 -36.82 0.99
C LYS A 382 -0.44 -35.32 1.29
N PHE A 383 -1.62 -34.76 1.10
CA PHE A 383 -1.96 -33.33 1.19
C PHE A 383 -3.13 -33.08 2.14
N CYS A 384 -3.05 -31.97 2.90
CA CYS A 384 -4.00 -31.57 3.94
C CYS A 384 -3.81 -30.09 4.33
N GLY A 385 -4.80 -29.50 5.00
CA GLY A 385 -4.88 -28.08 5.36
C GLY A 385 -5.27 -27.17 4.19
N GLU A 386 -5.21 -25.85 4.39
CA GLU A 386 -5.47 -24.82 3.35
C GLU A 386 -4.22 -24.47 2.49
N ARG A 387 -3.14 -25.28 2.53
CA ARG A 387 -1.86 -24.97 1.85
C ARG A 387 -1.68 -25.76 0.55
N LEU A 388 -2.06 -25.17 -0.59
CA LEU A 388 -1.36 -25.37 -1.87
C LEU A 388 -1.31 -24.04 -2.64
N ALA A 389 -0.11 -23.65 -3.09
CA ALA A 389 0.15 -22.41 -3.85
C ALA A 389 1.19 -22.59 -4.97
N SER A 390 1.56 -23.85 -5.25
CA SER A 390 2.55 -24.27 -6.24
C SER A 390 1.98 -25.45 -7.02
N SER A 391 2.28 -25.56 -8.31
CA SER A 391 1.92 -26.74 -9.10
C SER A 391 2.74 -27.96 -8.66
N VAL A 392 2.19 -29.16 -8.86
CA VAL A 392 2.78 -30.44 -8.48
C VAL A 392 3.01 -31.29 -9.73
N LEU A 393 4.26 -31.50 -10.12
CA LEU A 393 4.65 -32.38 -11.22
C LEU A 393 4.90 -33.80 -10.70
N VAL A 394 4.27 -34.80 -11.31
CA VAL A 394 4.44 -36.23 -10.98
C VAL A 394 4.98 -36.99 -12.19
N GLY A 395 6.10 -37.69 -12.02
CA GLY A 395 6.78 -38.46 -13.08
C GLY A 395 6.14 -39.80 -13.43
N SER A 396 4.85 -39.80 -13.73
CA SER A 396 4.13 -40.96 -14.23
C SER A 396 3.09 -40.51 -15.25
N SER A 397 2.81 -41.35 -16.25
CA SER A 397 1.66 -41.19 -17.15
C SER A 397 0.34 -41.60 -16.52
N ALA A 398 0.38 -42.22 -15.34
CA ALA A 398 -0.78 -42.72 -14.61
C ALA A 398 -0.65 -42.53 -13.10
N ILE A 399 -1.63 -41.87 -12.48
CA ILE A 399 -1.69 -41.67 -11.02
C ILE A 399 -3.10 -41.90 -10.48
N ARG A 400 -3.21 -42.43 -9.26
CA ARG A 400 -4.46 -42.57 -8.51
C ARG A 400 -4.54 -41.51 -7.42
N LEU A 401 -5.53 -40.63 -7.52
CA LEU A 401 -5.91 -39.67 -6.48
C LEU A 401 -6.93 -40.32 -5.55
N ASN A 402 -6.74 -40.19 -4.23
CA ASN A 402 -7.64 -40.76 -3.22
C ASN A 402 -7.93 -39.70 -2.14
N PHE A 403 -9.19 -39.24 -2.06
CA PHE A 403 -9.66 -38.32 -1.03
C PHE A 403 -10.42 -39.06 0.06
N ILE A 404 -9.99 -38.86 1.31
CA ILE A 404 -10.59 -39.46 2.51
C ILE A 404 -11.00 -38.35 3.46
N SER A 405 -12.16 -38.52 4.09
CA SER A 405 -12.69 -37.64 5.15
C SER A 405 -13.38 -38.47 6.23
N ASP A 406 -13.15 -38.16 7.50
CA ASP A 406 -13.92 -38.75 8.61
C ASP A 406 -14.79 -37.73 9.37
N ASN A 407 -15.05 -37.92 10.66
CA ASN A 407 -16.40 -37.81 11.22
C ASN A 407 -16.63 -36.64 12.19
N THR A 408 -16.02 -35.47 11.95
CA THR A 408 -16.24 -34.26 12.79
C THR A 408 -16.75 -33.03 12.04
N ASP A 409 -16.16 -32.64 10.90
CA ASP A 409 -16.37 -31.30 10.29
C ASP A 409 -16.53 -31.34 8.75
N TYR A 410 -16.80 -30.18 8.12
CA TYR A 410 -17.25 -30.06 6.72
C TYR A 410 -16.52 -28.95 5.94
N ALA A 411 -15.66 -29.33 4.98
CA ALA A 411 -14.86 -28.39 4.18
C ALA A 411 -15.28 -28.35 2.69
N VAL A 412 -14.60 -27.52 1.89
CA VAL A 412 -14.92 -27.33 0.45
C VAL A 412 -14.33 -28.45 -0.42
N GLY A 413 -13.34 -29.19 0.07
CA GLY A 413 -12.58 -30.14 -0.75
C GLY A 413 -11.60 -29.39 -1.65
N PHE A 414 -11.61 -29.66 -2.96
CA PHE A 414 -10.59 -29.13 -3.86
C PHE A 414 -11.10 -28.88 -5.29
N ASN A 415 -10.37 -28.04 -6.02
CA ASN A 415 -10.42 -28.00 -7.47
C ASN A 415 -9.00 -27.92 -8.05
N LEU A 416 -8.62 -28.94 -8.81
CA LEU A 416 -7.33 -29.03 -9.49
C LEU A 416 -7.51 -29.17 -11.00
N THR A 417 -6.62 -28.56 -11.77
CA THR A 417 -6.45 -28.90 -13.18
C THR A 417 -5.26 -29.84 -13.33
N TYR A 418 -5.34 -30.78 -14.27
CA TYR A 418 -4.24 -31.67 -14.62
C TYR A 418 -3.87 -31.49 -16.10
N LYS A 419 -2.58 -31.67 -16.42
CA LYS A 419 -2.05 -31.55 -17.77
C LYS A 419 -0.94 -32.56 -18.02
N ALA A 420 -0.99 -33.21 -19.17
CA ALA A 420 0.08 -34.02 -19.71
C ALA A 420 1.22 -33.10 -20.17
N VAL A 421 2.41 -33.29 -19.62
CA VAL A 421 3.62 -32.56 -20.00
C VAL A 421 4.74 -33.52 -20.34
N LYS A 422 5.69 -33.10 -21.18
CA LYS A 422 6.85 -33.94 -21.53
C LYS A 422 7.75 -34.15 -20.30
N PRO A 423 8.57 -35.22 -20.23
CA PRO A 423 9.47 -35.47 -19.10
C PRO A 423 10.39 -34.27 -18.77
N ASN A 424 10.88 -33.58 -19.81
CA ASN A 424 11.76 -32.41 -19.70
C ASN A 424 10.97 -31.07 -19.64
N TYR A 425 9.73 -31.06 -19.14
CA TYR A 425 8.91 -29.84 -19.11
C TYR A 425 9.38 -28.84 -18.05
N LEU A 426 9.56 -27.59 -18.49
CA LEU A 426 9.82 -26.41 -17.67
C LEU A 426 8.76 -25.34 -17.99
N PRO A 427 8.32 -24.50 -17.02
CA PRO A 427 7.33 -23.46 -17.29
C PRO A 427 7.85 -22.34 -18.20
N ASP A 428 7.08 -21.99 -19.24
CA ASP A 428 7.45 -20.95 -20.23
C ASP A 428 7.57 -19.53 -19.64
N SER A 429 7.05 -19.29 -18.44
CA SER A 429 6.94 -17.98 -17.79
C SER A 429 8.17 -17.56 -16.95
N GLY A 430 9.19 -18.42 -16.88
CA GLY A 430 10.20 -18.35 -15.82
C GLY A 430 9.77 -19.13 -14.58
N CYS A 431 10.73 -19.38 -13.67
CA CYS A 431 10.61 -20.40 -12.62
C CYS A 431 9.76 -20.00 -11.39
N ASP A 432 8.46 -19.79 -11.57
CA ASP A 432 7.52 -19.84 -10.45
C ASP A 432 7.62 -21.19 -9.70
N SER A 433 7.34 -21.17 -8.40
CA SER A 433 7.61 -22.29 -7.48
C SER A 433 6.92 -23.60 -7.92
N LEU A 434 7.72 -24.62 -8.22
CA LEU A 434 7.26 -25.92 -8.68
C LEU A 434 7.58 -27.02 -7.65
N THR A 435 6.57 -27.78 -7.26
CA THR A 435 6.74 -29.00 -6.45
C THR A 435 6.93 -30.18 -7.38
N ILE A 436 7.96 -31.00 -7.14
CA ILE A 436 8.35 -32.10 -8.02
C ILE A 436 8.34 -33.41 -7.22
N LEU A 437 7.62 -34.40 -7.74
CA LEU A 437 7.46 -35.74 -7.18
C LEU A 437 7.95 -36.78 -8.19
N PHE A 438 9.13 -37.33 -7.91
CA PHE A 438 9.81 -38.39 -8.65
C PHE A 438 10.38 -39.41 -7.67
N GLU A 439 10.50 -40.67 -8.06
CA GLU A 439 11.35 -41.64 -7.35
C GLU A 439 12.83 -41.44 -7.74
N GLU A 440 13.08 -41.28 -9.04
CA GLU A 440 14.33 -40.77 -9.62
C GLU A 440 14.03 -39.76 -10.74
N GLY A 441 14.88 -38.75 -10.95
CA GLY A 441 14.64 -37.75 -11.98
C GLY A 441 15.84 -36.86 -12.32
N LEU A 442 15.78 -36.24 -13.50
CA LEU A 442 16.77 -35.30 -14.01
C LEU A 442 16.14 -33.92 -14.18
N ILE A 443 16.79 -32.88 -13.65
CA ILE A 443 16.37 -31.48 -13.77
C ILE A 443 17.44 -30.70 -14.50
N GLN A 444 17.00 -29.90 -15.46
CA GLN A 444 17.81 -28.98 -16.24
C GLN A 444 17.32 -27.55 -16.06
N SER A 445 18.19 -26.57 -16.31
CA SER A 445 17.81 -25.15 -16.35
C SER A 445 16.98 -24.82 -17.60
N PRO A 446 16.29 -23.66 -17.63
CA PRO A 446 15.69 -23.14 -18.86
C PRO A 446 16.76 -22.95 -19.95
N HIS A 447 16.53 -23.53 -21.12
CA HIS A 447 17.38 -23.52 -22.33
C HIS A 447 18.68 -24.37 -22.26
N TYR A 448 18.90 -25.18 -21.23
CA TYR A 448 20.05 -26.10 -21.20
C TYR A 448 20.17 -26.95 -22.49
N PRO A 449 21.36 -27.07 -23.12
CA PRO A 449 22.69 -26.74 -22.61
C PRO A 449 23.19 -25.32 -22.95
N GLU A 450 22.30 -24.42 -23.38
CA GLU A 450 22.59 -23.00 -23.61
C GLU A 450 22.58 -22.21 -22.28
N ASP A 451 23.00 -20.93 -22.34
CA ASP A 451 23.10 -20.07 -21.16
C ASP A 451 21.71 -19.62 -20.67
N TYR A 452 21.52 -19.63 -19.36
CA TYR A 452 20.25 -19.34 -18.70
C TYR A 452 20.00 -17.82 -18.57
N THR A 453 18.73 -17.42 -18.57
CA THR A 453 18.33 -16.01 -18.66
C THR A 453 18.63 -15.20 -17.39
N ASN A 454 19.02 -13.93 -17.57
CA ASN A 454 19.25 -13.00 -16.46
C ASN A 454 17.97 -12.77 -15.63
N MET A 455 18.13 -12.56 -14.32
CA MET A 455 17.04 -12.43 -13.33
C MET A 455 16.20 -13.71 -13.12
N ALA A 456 16.73 -14.89 -13.46
CA ALA A 456 16.09 -16.16 -13.13
C ALA A 456 16.18 -16.47 -11.62
N ILE A 457 15.02 -16.58 -10.98
CA ILE A 457 14.88 -17.10 -9.60
C ILE A 457 14.05 -18.38 -9.69
N CYS A 458 14.66 -19.53 -9.44
CA CYS A 458 14.02 -20.85 -9.54
C CYS A 458 13.92 -21.53 -8.17
N ASN A 459 12.73 -22.02 -7.83
CA ASN A 459 12.43 -22.60 -6.51
C ASN A 459 11.77 -23.98 -6.71
N TRP A 460 12.47 -25.06 -6.38
CA TRP A 460 12.00 -26.44 -6.54
C TRP A 460 11.80 -27.13 -5.18
N VAL A 461 10.59 -27.63 -4.92
CA VAL A 461 10.27 -28.37 -3.69
C VAL A 461 10.22 -29.86 -3.97
N PHE A 462 11.03 -30.63 -3.26
CA PHE A 462 11.06 -32.09 -3.30
C PHE A 462 10.47 -32.65 -2.01
N GLN A 463 9.64 -33.67 -2.14
CA GLN A 463 9.04 -34.37 -1.00
C GLN A 463 9.16 -35.89 -1.20
N ALA A 464 9.75 -36.56 -0.20
CA ALA A 464 9.90 -38.01 -0.16
C ALA A 464 8.97 -38.62 0.91
N PRO A 465 8.61 -39.91 0.80
CA PRO A 465 7.86 -40.59 1.85
C PRO A 465 8.60 -40.64 3.19
N LYS A 466 7.87 -40.87 4.30
CA LYS A 466 8.51 -41.11 5.61
C LYS A 466 9.48 -42.30 5.50
N HIS A 467 10.66 -42.15 6.10
CA HIS A 467 11.77 -43.13 6.06
C HIS A 467 12.49 -43.29 4.71
N TYR A 468 12.32 -42.33 3.79
CA TYR A 468 13.16 -42.18 2.61
C TYR A 468 13.99 -40.90 2.69
N LEU A 469 15.14 -40.88 2.03
CA LEU A 469 16.11 -39.78 1.99
C LEU A 469 16.29 -39.30 0.55
N ILE A 470 16.40 -38.00 0.36
CA ILE A 470 16.64 -37.40 -0.95
C ILE A 470 18.16 -37.28 -1.16
N LYS A 471 18.70 -37.96 -2.17
CA LYS A 471 20.07 -37.74 -2.67
C LYS A 471 20.02 -36.73 -3.80
N LEU A 472 20.85 -35.70 -3.71
CA LEU A 472 21.09 -34.72 -4.79
C LEU A 472 22.50 -34.91 -5.34
N SER A 473 22.62 -35.10 -6.66
CA SER A 473 23.89 -35.28 -7.36
C SER A 473 23.97 -34.37 -8.58
N PHE A 474 24.86 -33.38 -8.51
CA PHE A 474 25.05 -32.34 -9.52
C PHE A 474 26.00 -32.86 -10.61
N GLN A 475 25.50 -32.96 -11.85
CA GLN A 475 26.25 -33.46 -13.00
C GLN A 475 26.95 -32.33 -13.77
N ASP A 476 26.31 -31.16 -13.89
CA ASP A 476 26.93 -29.92 -14.38
C ASP A 476 26.40 -28.70 -13.61
N LEU A 477 27.31 -27.78 -13.24
CA LEU A 477 27.08 -26.59 -12.43
C LEU A 477 28.24 -25.60 -12.61
N LYS A 478 28.05 -24.51 -13.37
CA LYS A 478 29.06 -23.48 -13.63
C LYS A 478 28.50 -22.06 -13.40
N ILE A 479 28.57 -21.64 -12.13
CA ILE A 479 28.20 -20.32 -11.60
C ILE A 479 29.19 -19.23 -12.10
N GLU A 480 28.72 -17.99 -12.25
CA GLU A 480 29.52 -16.84 -12.69
C GLU A 480 30.63 -16.45 -11.68
N GLU A 481 31.83 -16.13 -12.17
CA GLU A 481 32.93 -15.55 -11.37
C GLU A 481 33.12 -14.07 -11.71
N ASN A 482 32.90 -13.19 -10.73
CA ASN A 482 33.37 -11.80 -10.81
C ASN A 482 33.65 -11.22 -9.40
N GLY A 483 34.53 -10.22 -9.32
CA GLY A 483 35.11 -9.76 -8.04
C GLY A 483 34.21 -8.83 -7.19
N ASP A 484 33.31 -8.10 -7.84
CA ASP A 484 32.71 -6.87 -7.28
C ASP A 484 31.18 -6.77 -7.48
N CYS A 485 30.55 -7.76 -8.14
CA CYS A 485 29.10 -7.88 -8.31
C CYS A 485 28.54 -9.02 -7.42
N THR A 486 27.28 -8.92 -6.97
CA THR A 486 26.67 -9.96 -6.12
C THR A 486 26.58 -11.29 -6.86
N SER A 487 27.12 -12.35 -6.25
CA SER A 487 27.34 -13.63 -6.94
C SER A 487 26.04 -14.43 -7.12
N ASP A 488 25.83 -14.95 -8.33
CA ASP A 488 24.88 -16.03 -8.61
C ASP A 488 25.04 -17.18 -7.61
N TYR A 489 23.95 -17.80 -7.16
CA TYR A 489 24.02 -18.86 -6.15
C TYR A 489 22.94 -19.95 -6.28
N VAL A 490 23.27 -21.13 -5.75
CA VAL A 490 22.34 -22.26 -5.54
C VAL A 490 22.33 -22.59 -4.05
N SER A 491 21.17 -22.58 -3.40
CA SER A 491 21.00 -22.92 -1.99
C SER A 491 20.01 -24.07 -1.79
N VAL A 492 20.23 -24.89 -0.77
CA VAL A 492 19.39 -26.04 -0.43
C VAL A 492 18.95 -25.95 1.02
N HIS A 493 17.66 -26.16 1.30
CA HIS A 493 17.04 -26.01 2.61
C HIS A 493 16.30 -27.29 3.03
N ARG A 494 16.38 -27.66 4.32
CA ARG A 494 15.63 -28.82 4.89
C ARG A 494 14.14 -28.58 5.07
N ASP A 495 13.68 -27.35 4.89
CA ASP A 495 12.28 -26.99 5.05
C ASP A 495 11.85 -25.91 4.06
N VAL A 496 10.58 -26.00 3.65
CA VAL A 496 9.94 -25.08 2.71
C VAL A 496 9.67 -23.69 3.33
N GLU A 497 10.08 -23.48 4.59
CA GLU A 497 9.98 -22.19 5.29
C GLU A 497 11.34 -21.46 5.36
N ARG A 498 12.37 -21.97 4.67
CA ARG A 498 13.76 -21.45 4.59
C ARG A 498 14.42 -21.22 5.97
N LYS A 499 14.06 -22.03 6.97
CA LYS A 499 14.58 -21.90 8.35
C LYS A 499 15.87 -22.68 8.59
N LYS A 500 16.18 -23.67 7.75
CA LYS A 500 17.35 -24.55 7.89
C LYS A 500 18.01 -24.79 6.55
N GLU A 501 18.86 -23.85 6.15
CA GLU A 501 19.81 -24.05 5.06
C GLU A 501 20.73 -25.25 5.35
N ILE A 502 21.07 -26.00 4.30
CA ILE A 502 22.01 -27.13 4.32
C ILE A 502 23.36 -26.69 3.76
N VAL A 503 23.30 -25.98 2.63
CA VAL A 503 24.45 -25.52 1.86
C VAL A 503 24.00 -24.43 0.88
N THR A 504 24.84 -23.43 0.70
CA THR A 504 24.78 -22.50 -0.44
C THR A 504 26.09 -22.58 -1.22
N TRP A 505 25.98 -22.79 -2.52
CA TRP A 505 27.08 -22.74 -3.47
C TRP A 505 27.13 -21.38 -4.13
N VAL A 506 28.19 -20.64 -3.81
CA VAL A 506 28.75 -19.52 -4.59
C VAL A 506 30.07 -19.97 -5.21
N ALA A 507 30.69 -19.12 -6.05
CA ALA A 507 31.86 -19.48 -6.84
C ALA A 507 33.02 -20.13 -6.06
N LYS A 508 33.76 -21.02 -6.74
CA LYS A 508 34.87 -21.87 -6.22
C LYS A 508 34.53 -22.96 -5.18
N ALA A 509 33.27 -23.32 -4.98
CA ALA A 509 32.93 -24.52 -4.20
C ALA A 509 33.18 -25.83 -4.98
N SER A 510 33.89 -26.79 -4.37
CA SER A 510 34.05 -28.15 -4.92
C SER A 510 32.76 -28.96 -4.70
N ILE A 511 32.20 -29.49 -5.79
CA ILE A 511 30.99 -30.33 -5.75
C ILE A 511 31.29 -31.62 -4.97
N ARG A 512 30.46 -31.90 -3.97
CA ARG A 512 30.33 -33.21 -3.31
C ARG A 512 28.86 -33.61 -3.32
N ASP A 513 28.60 -34.89 -3.56
CA ASP A 513 27.24 -35.46 -3.50
C ASP A 513 26.56 -35.13 -2.16
N LEU A 514 25.36 -34.54 -2.21
CA LEU A 514 24.60 -34.20 -1.01
C LEU A 514 23.71 -35.39 -0.62
N ALA A 515 24.26 -36.29 0.18
CA ALA A 515 23.72 -37.62 0.43
C ALA A 515 22.60 -37.72 1.50
N ASN A 516 22.07 -36.60 2.02
CA ASN A 516 21.11 -36.65 3.13
C ASN A 516 20.18 -35.41 3.22
N GLY A 517 19.25 -35.29 2.26
CA GLY A 517 18.10 -34.39 2.36
C GLY A 517 17.01 -34.97 3.27
N SER A 518 16.28 -34.10 3.98
CA SER A 518 15.10 -34.47 4.77
C SER A 518 13.90 -34.85 3.88
N PRO A 519 12.85 -35.49 4.43
CA PRO A 519 11.65 -35.88 3.66
C PRO A 519 10.91 -34.72 2.97
N GLN A 520 11.23 -33.48 3.32
CA GLN A 520 11.03 -32.31 2.46
C GLN A 520 12.39 -31.63 2.29
N THR A 521 12.70 -31.19 1.08
CA THR A 521 13.91 -30.44 0.73
C THR A 521 13.55 -29.40 -0.34
N LEU A 522 13.94 -28.14 -0.13
CA LEU A 522 13.75 -27.03 -1.08
C LEU A 522 15.10 -26.69 -1.71
N ILE A 523 15.15 -26.46 -3.03
CA ILE A 523 16.30 -25.91 -3.73
C ILE A 523 15.91 -24.55 -4.32
N ASP A 524 16.63 -23.51 -3.94
CA ASP A 524 16.47 -22.15 -4.45
C ASP A 524 17.72 -21.74 -5.24
N LEU A 525 17.55 -21.32 -6.48
CA LEU A 525 18.59 -20.93 -7.43
C LEU A 525 18.32 -19.51 -7.91
N ASN A 526 19.32 -18.63 -7.87
CA ASN A 526 19.14 -17.19 -8.05
C ASN A 526 20.29 -16.55 -8.85
N LYS A 527 19.94 -15.67 -9.80
CA LYS A 527 20.85 -14.80 -10.55
C LYS A 527 20.44 -13.33 -10.40
N GLU A 528 21.36 -12.51 -9.89
CA GLU A 528 21.16 -11.06 -9.74
C GLU A 528 21.64 -10.25 -10.97
N ILE A 529 21.98 -8.97 -10.78
CA ILE A 529 22.01 -7.96 -11.84
C ILE A 529 23.31 -8.02 -12.66
N SER A 530 23.16 -8.10 -13.98
CA SER A 530 24.28 -8.06 -14.94
C SER A 530 25.06 -6.74 -14.88
N CYS A 531 26.38 -6.84 -14.60
CA CYS A 531 27.29 -5.69 -14.50
C CYS A 531 27.41 -4.94 -15.87
N PRO A 532 27.10 -3.63 -15.97
CA PRO A 532 26.90 -2.96 -17.26
C PRO A 532 28.18 -2.38 -17.90
N GLN A 533 29.22 -3.19 -18.16
CA GLN A 533 30.26 -2.87 -19.14
C GLN A 533 31.19 -4.05 -19.52
N GLY A 534 31.25 -4.37 -20.81
CA GLY A 534 32.43 -4.95 -21.46
C GLY A 534 32.71 -6.46 -21.32
N GLY A 535 32.19 -7.26 -22.25
CA GLY A 535 32.75 -8.58 -22.61
C GLY A 535 31.84 -9.78 -22.35
N GLU A 536 31.61 -10.59 -23.39
CA GLU A 536 30.91 -11.86 -23.28
C GLU A 536 31.77 -12.90 -22.54
N LYS A 537 31.22 -13.50 -21.47
CA LYS A 537 31.74 -14.74 -20.87
C LYS A 537 30.55 -15.65 -20.52
N ALA A 538 30.43 -16.76 -21.25
CA ALA A 538 29.28 -17.66 -21.18
C ALA A 538 29.25 -18.50 -19.89
N ASN A 539 28.07 -18.64 -19.27
CA ASN A 539 27.84 -19.24 -17.95
C ASN A 539 26.69 -20.26 -17.95
N LYS A 540 27.04 -21.53 -17.69
CA LYS A 540 26.13 -22.68 -17.73
C LYS A 540 25.67 -23.13 -16.35
N LEU A 541 24.38 -23.03 -16.10
CA LEU A 541 23.66 -23.89 -15.18
C LEU A 541 22.63 -24.65 -16.02
N LEU A 542 22.11 -25.82 -15.67
CA LEU A 542 22.36 -26.76 -14.56
C LEU A 542 22.00 -28.15 -15.10
N GLN A 543 22.68 -29.22 -14.69
CA GLN A 543 22.13 -30.57 -14.79
C GLN A 543 22.21 -31.29 -13.44
N LEU A 544 21.06 -31.49 -12.81
CA LEU A 544 20.89 -32.08 -11.48
C LEU A 544 20.17 -33.41 -11.58
N SER A 545 20.79 -34.49 -11.09
CA SER A 545 20.15 -35.78 -10.87
C SER A 545 19.70 -35.94 -9.42
N ILE A 546 18.50 -36.49 -9.25
CA ILE A 546 17.84 -36.71 -7.95
C ILE A 546 17.43 -38.17 -7.86
N VAL A 547 17.73 -38.79 -6.72
CA VAL A 547 17.40 -40.19 -6.41
C VAL A 547 16.83 -40.25 -4.99
N ILE A 548 15.66 -40.86 -4.82
CA ILE A 548 15.09 -41.13 -3.50
C ILE A 548 15.57 -42.51 -3.02
N LEU A 549 16.33 -42.52 -1.93
CA LEU A 549 16.90 -43.72 -1.33
C LEU A 549 16.09 -44.17 -0.10
N ALA A 550 15.85 -45.48 0.03
CA ALA A 550 15.24 -46.06 1.23
C ALA A 550 16.23 -46.01 2.43
N SER A 551 15.75 -45.64 3.62
CA SER A 551 16.59 -45.53 4.81
C SER A 551 16.89 -46.89 5.46
N GLU A 552 17.94 -47.58 4.99
CA GLU A 552 18.51 -48.74 5.70
C GLU A 552 18.94 -48.37 7.14
N ALA A 553 19.43 -47.13 7.32
CA ALA A 553 19.87 -46.59 8.60
C ALA A 553 18.78 -46.62 9.71
N SER A 554 17.50 -46.62 9.33
CA SER A 554 16.38 -46.70 10.26
C SER A 554 16.24 -48.07 10.96
N ARG A 555 16.98 -49.11 10.54
CA ARG A 555 17.08 -50.39 11.28
C ARG A 555 18.28 -50.49 12.23
N CYS A 556 19.30 -49.63 12.11
CA CYS A 556 20.52 -49.71 12.93
C CYS A 556 20.60 -48.69 14.07
N LEU A 557 20.02 -47.50 13.91
CA LEU A 557 20.29 -46.39 14.85
C LEU A 557 19.67 -46.57 16.25
N MET A 558 18.61 -47.38 16.36
CA MET A 558 17.99 -47.76 17.65
C MET A 558 18.84 -48.75 18.47
N THR A 559 19.91 -49.31 17.90
CA THR A 559 20.72 -50.38 18.52
C THR A 559 22.10 -49.88 19.01
N LEU A 560 22.44 -48.62 18.76
CA LEU A 560 23.79 -48.06 19.00
C LEU A 560 23.83 -46.84 19.94
N LEU A 561 22.68 -46.26 20.31
CA LEU A 561 22.60 -45.07 21.17
C LEU A 561 22.40 -45.37 22.67
N ASP A 562 22.65 -46.62 23.09
CA ASP A 562 22.48 -47.09 24.49
C ASP A 562 23.82 -47.45 25.18
N ASN A 563 24.98 -47.13 24.57
CA ASN A 563 26.27 -47.70 24.99
C ASN A 563 27.50 -46.77 24.91
N ALA A 564 27.32 -45.44 24.84
CA ALA A 564 28.40 -44.48 24.61
C ALA A 564 28.40 -43.27 25.57
N GLN A 565 28.33 -43.50 26.88
CA GLN A 565 28.38 -42.45 27.91
C GLN A 565 29.59 -42.62 28.85
N ARG A 566 30.79 -42.12 28.47
CA ARG A 566 31.98 -41.96 29.36
C ARG A 566 33.17 -41.23 28.69
N ILE A 567 33.83 -40.33 29.46
CA ILE A 567 35.22 -39.79 29.29
C ILE A 567 35.45 -38.84 28.07
N GLY A 568 36.24 -37.74 28.12
CA GLY A 568 36.84 -36.99 29.24
C GLY A 568 38.16 -36.21 28.92
N GLU A 569 38.15 -34.86 29.05
CA GLU A 569 39.31 -33.90 29.20
C GLU A 569 40.35 -33.81 28.03
N SER A 570 41.31 -32.88 27.87
CA SER A 570 42.01 -31.87 28.74
C SER A 570 42.61 -30.63 27.96
N GLN A 571 43.65 -29.94 28.49
CA GLN A 571 44.19 -28.57 28.16
C GLN A 571 45.22 -28.49 26.98
N GLY A 572 45.83 -27.36 26.51
CA GLY A 572 45.92 -25.92 26.89
C GLY A 572 46.11 -25.00 25.64
N ALA A 573 46.83 -23.85 25.55
CA ALA A 573 47.70 -23.02 26.43
C ALA A 573 47.82 -21.53 25.91
N GLU A 574 48.94 -20.78 26.07
CA GLU A 574 49.06 -19.29 25.96
C GLU A 574 50.44 -18.75 25.45
N GLU A 575 50.53 -17.57 24.81
CA GLU A 575 51.78 -16.74 24.64
C GLU A 575 51.50 -15.24 24.29
N VAL A 576 52.50 -14.32 24.44
CA VAL A 576 52.37 -12.83 24.46
C VAL A 576 53.55 -12.09 23.78
N LEU A 577 53.38 -10.85 23.27
CA LEU A 577 54.47 -9.95 22.82
C LEU A 577 54.15 -8.42 22.98
N GLU A 578 55.18 -7.59 23.20
CA GLU A 578 55.11 -6.15 23.54
C GLU A 578 55.69 -5.21 22.45
N TRP A 579 55.39 -3.90 22.50
CA TRP A 579 55.95 -2.84 21.60
C TRP A 579 56.47 -1.59 22.36
N ASP A 580 57.48 -0.92 21.79
CA ASP A 580 58.41 0.03 22.45
C ASP A 580 58.06 1.55 22.31
N PRO A 581 58.09 2.37 23.38
CA PRO A 581 57.61 3.77 23.35
C PRO A 581 58.69 4.83 23.02
N SER A 582 59.08 4.96 21.73
CA SER A 582 59.99 6.04 21.27
C SER A 582 59.39 7.05 20.26
N LEU A 583 58.18 6.83 19.73
CA LEU A 583 57.67 7.57 18.55
C LEU A 583 56.79 8.82 18.83
N LEU A 584 56.58 9.20 20.10
CA LEU A 584 55.50 10.14 20.47
C LEU A 584 55.86 11.65 20.44
N PHE A 585 57.16 12.00 20.43
CA PHE A 585 57.60 13.39 20.69
C PHE A 585 57.75 14.30 19.45
N ALA A 586 57.74 13.76 18.22
CA ALA A 586 57.91 14.55 17.01
C ALA A 586 56.62 15.23 16.50
N VAL A 587 55.46 14.63 16.77
CA VAL A 587 54.16 15.04 16.18
C VAL A 587 53.57 16.28 16.87
N THR A 588 53.83 16.44 18.17
CA THR A 588 53.21 17.48 19.01
C THR A 588 53.66 18.90 18.66
N VAL A 589 54.93 19.08 18.26
CA VAL A 589 55.52 20.41 18.02
C VAL A 589 55.00 21.07 16.73
N ILE A 590 54.71 20.26 15.70
CA ILE A 590 54.21 20.77 14.40
C ILE A 590 52.73 21.16 14.48
N GLY A 591 51.91 20.43 15.26
CA GLY A 591 50.48 20.74 15.42
C GLY A 591 50.23 22.12 16.04
N ILE A 592 51.04 22.52 17.02
CA ILE A 592 50.84 23.76 17.80
C ILE A 592 51.11 25.02 16.93
N THR A 593 52.14 25.00 16.08
CA THR A 593 52.46 26.14 15.20
C THR A 593 51.42 26.33 14.09
N VAL A 594 50.91 25.24 13.50
CA VAL A 594 49.79 25.30 12.53
C VAL A 594 48.52 25.86 13.19
N LEU A 595 48.20 25.42 14.41
CA LEU A 595 47.04 25.92 15.17
C LEU A 595 47.13 27.43 15.46
N LEU A 596 48.31 27.92 15.86
CA LEU A 596 48.54 29.35 16.15
C LEU A 596 48.50 30.23 14.89
N LEU A 597 48.89 29.71 13.73
CA LEU A 597 48.75 30.41 12.44
C LEU A 597 47.29 30.44 11.97
N ALA A 598 46.55 29.33 12.09
CA ALA A 598 45.13 29.25 11.77
C ALA A 598 44.28 30.23 12.62
N LEU A 599 44.65 30.44 13.88
CA LEU A 599 43.98 31.38 14.79
C LEU A 599 44.16 32.87 14.41
N LYS A 600 45.18 33.22 13.60
CA LYS A 600 45.43 34.61 13.17
C LYS A 600 44.77 35.02 11.84
N SER A 601 44.16 34.08 11.11
CA SER A 601 43.51 34.35 9.81
C SER A 601 41.98 34.52 9.87
N LYS A 602 41.39 34.51 11.07
CA LYS A 602 39.94 34.70 11.25
C LYS A 602 39.57 36.18 11.28
N ASN A 603 39.33 36.75 10.09
CA ASN A 603 38.46 37.91 9.94
C ASN A 603 37.12 37.61 10.66
N VAL A 604 36.68 38.51 11.55
CA VAL A 604 35.50 38.28 12.39
C VAL A 604 34.23 38.52 11.57
N MET A 605 33.83 37.52 10.79
CA MET A 605 32.42 37.34 10.43
C MET A 605 31.64 37.16 11.73
N LYS A 606 30.84 38.18 12.11
CA LYS A 606 29.79 37.98 13.13
C LYS A 606 28.92 36.81 12.67
N SER A 607 28.72 35.83 13.55
CA SER A 607 27.73 34.78 13.31
C SER A 607 26.37 35.43 13.14
N ARG A 608 25.68 35.21 12.02
CA ARG A 608 24.28 35.65 11.87
C ARG A 608 23.44 34.88 12.89
N HIS A 609 22.60 35.57 13.66
CA HIS A 609 21.67 34.88 14.54
C HIS A 609 20.60 34.19 13.70
N ILE A 610 20.32 32.92 14.00
CA ILE A 610 19.34 32.11 13.27
C ILE A 610 18.12 31.90 14.14
N THR A 611 16.93 32.09 13.56
CA THR A 611 15.65 31.91 14.26
C THR A 611 15.31 30.43 14.39
N LEU A 612 15.28 29.70 13.27
CA LEU A 612 14.90 28.28 13.17
C LEU A 612 16.07 27.35 13.53
N GLN A 613 16.52 27.39 14.78
CA GLN A 613 17.66 26.62 15.27
C GLN A 613 17.38 25.11 15.39
N ASN A 614 16.11 24.72 15.51
CA ASN A 614 15.67 23.34 15.69
C ASN A 614 14.34 23.14 14.95
N SER A 615 14.27 22.13 14.07
CA SER A 615 13.13 21.89 13.16
C SER A 615 11.79 21.71 13.86
N ASP A 616 11.83 21.20 15.09
CA ASP A 616 10.66 20.72 15.81
C ASP A 616 10.19 21.76 16.85
N THR A 617 10.97 22.82 17.08
CA THR A 617 10.68 23.96 17.98
C THR A 617 9.70 24.95 17.34
N LYS A 618 8.89 25.62 18.18
CA LYS A 618 7.80 26.52 17.76
C LYS A 618 8.11 27.96 18.19
N TYR A 619 8.30 28.82 17.21
CA TYR A 619 8.74 30.20 17.37
C TYR A 619 7.55 31.16 17.15
N PRO A 620 7.07 31.89 18.19
CA PRO A 620 6.00 32.87 18.03
C PRO A 620 6.56 34.14 17.37
N LEU A 621 6.21 34.37 16.10
CA LEU A 621 6.62 35.57 15.36
C LEU A 621 5.44 36.55 15.22
N PRO A 622 5.61 37.85 15.55
CA PRO A 622 4.56 38.86 15.41
C PRO A 622 4.39 39.30 13.96
N LEU A 623 3.15 39.47 13.50
CA LEU A 623 2.84 40.13 12.23
C LEU A 623 3.20 41.62 12.34
N ILE A 624 4.21 42.08 11.60
CA ILE A 624 4.66 43.49 11.63
C ILE A 624 4.16 44.31 10.42
N GLU A 625 3.80 43.65 9.32
CA GLU A 625 3.29 44.31 8.11
C GLU A 625 2.31 43.39 7.38
N LYS A 626 1.26 43.95 6.76
CA LYS A 626 0.33 43.23 5.89
C LYS A 626 -0.01 44.09 4.69
N GLU A 627 0.46 43.69 3.51
CA GLU A 627 0.26 44.38 2.24
C GLU A 627 -0.76 43.63 1.37
N GLN A 628 -1.60 44.38 0.65
CA GLN A 628 -2.55 43.82 -0.32
C GLN A 628 -1.96 43.86 -1.73
N ILE A 629 -1.67 42.67 -2.29
CA ILE A 629 -1.13 42.52 -3.66
C ILE A 629 -2.25 42.47 -4.70
N SER A 630 -3.37 41.79 -4.40
CA SER A 630 -4.52 41.68 -5.30
C SER A 630 -5.83 41.61 -4.52
N HIS A 631 -6.97 41.46 -5.21
CA HIS A 631 -8.27 41.28 -4.55
C HIS A 631 -8.25 40.10 -3.55
N ASN A 632 -7.51 39.03 -3.87
CA ASN A 632 -7.43 37.80 -3.07
C ASN A 632 -6.05 37.47 -2.49
N THR A 633 -5.02 38.30 -2.65
CA THR A 633 -3.65 37.97 -2.22
C THR A 633 -3.04 39.02 -1.29
N ARG A 634 -2.26 38.56 -0.31
CA ARG A 634 -1.52 39.39 0.65
C ARG A 634 -0.04 38.99 0.71
N ARG A 635 0.83 39.94 1.06
CA ARG A 635 2.12 39.68 1.71
C ARG A 635 1.95 39.88 3.21
N PHE A 636 2.35 38.90 3.99
CA PHE A 636 2.42 38.96 5.45
C PHE A 636 3.88 38.97 5.87
N ARG A 637 4.33 40.05 6.53
CA ARG A 637 5.68 40.15 7.07
C ARG A 637 5.65 39.90 8.57
N PHE A 638 6.41 38.92 9.03
CA PHE A 638 6.56 38.63 10.45
C PHE A 638 7.95 39.05 10.93
N GLY A 639 8.02 39.64 12.12
CA GLY A 639 9.28 40.04 12.73
C GLY A 639 10.05 38.82 13.24
N LEU A 640 11.36 38.81 13.01
CA LEU A 640 12.29 37.87 13.65
C LEU A 640 12.71 38.38 15.05
N PRO A 641 13.35 37.57 15.91
CA PRO A 641 13.63 37.94 17.30
C PRO A 641 14.46 39.22 17.50
N SER A 642 15.26 39.62 16.50
CA SER A 642 15.92 40.93 16.42
C SER A 642 16.26 41.29 14.97
N LEU A 643 16.61 42.56 14.71
CA LEU A 643 16.88 43.07 13.36
C LEU A 643 18.10 42.44 12.65
N ASP A 644 18.95 41.72 13.40
CA ASP A 644 20.12 40.99 12.91
C ASP A 644 19.90 39.46 12.80
N HIS A 645 18.70 38.96 13.13
CA HIS A 645 18.34 37.57 12.86
C HIS A 645 18.05 37.34 11.37
N ALA A 646 18.48 36.18 10.87
CA ALA A 646 17.93 35.53 9.69
C ALA A 646 16.90 34.47 10.11
N LEU A 647 16.07 33.99 9.17
CA LEU A 647 15.10 32.94 9.45
C LEU A 647 15.79 31.61 9.75
N GLY A 648 16.78 31.20 8.93
CA GLY A 648 17.42 29.89 8.98
C GLY A 648 16.71 28.86 8.10
N LEU A 649 16.31 29.24 6.89
CA LEU A 649 15.57 28.37 5.98
C LEU A 649 16.40 28.02 4.73
N PRO A 650 16.95 26.78 4.64
CA PRO A 650 17.68 26.34 3.47
C PRO A 650 16.82 26.35 2.21
N VAL A 651 17.33 26.90 1.11
CA VAL A 651 16.60 27.02 -0.16
C VAL A 651 16.14 25.62 -0.62
N GLY A 652 14.86 25.51 -0.98
CA GLY A 652 14.16 24.24 -1.20
C GLY A 652 13.27 23.78 -0.04
N ASN A 653 13.37 24.41 1.15
CA ASN A 653 12.57 24.09 2.32
C ASN A 653 11.48 25.15 2.58
N TYR A 654 10.49 24.75 3.39
CA TYR A 654 9.36 25.55 3.83
C TYR A 654 9.26 25.58 5.37
N VAL A 655 8.31 26.37 5.88
CA VAL A 655 7.94 26.43 7.30
C VAL A 655 6.48 26.02 7.50
N HIS A 656 6.17 25.49 8.68
CA HIS A 656 4.81 25.27 9.14
C HIS A 656 4.34 26.48 9.97
N LEU A 657 3.17 27.01 9.63
CA LEU A 657 2.40 27.91 10.49
C LEU A 657 1.41 27.09 11.33
N LEU A 658 1.34 27.37 12.63
CA LEU A 658 0.41 26.75 13.57
C LEU A 658 -0.42 27.82 14.30
N ALA A 659 -1.75 27.68 14.23
CA ALA A 659 -2.71 28.55 14.91
C ALA A 659 -3.83 27.74 15.56
N LYS A 660 -4.43 28.24 16.65
CA LYS A 660 -5.68 27.70 17.20
C LYS A 660 -6.86 28.49 16.60
N ILE A 661 -7.58 27.86 15.68
CA ILE A 661 -8.73 28.42 14.96
C ILE A 661 -9.97 27.66 15.42
N ASP A 662 -10.96 28.34 15.97
CA ASP A 662 -12.19 27.74 16.54
C ASP A 662 -11.91 26.62 17.58
N GLY A 663 -10.84 26.79 18.36
CA GLY A 663 -10.34 25.79 19.32
C GLY A 663 -9.60 24.60 18.70
N VAL A 664 -9.46 24.55 17.37
CA VAL A 664 -8.75 23.50 16.62
C VAL A 664 -7.34 23.96 16.27
N LEU A 665 -6.33 23.11 16.51
CA LEU A 665 -4.98 23.37 15.98
C LEU A 665 -4.98 23.16 14.46
N VAL A 666 -4.70 24.23 13.71
CA VAL A 666 -4.56 24.21 12.25
C VAL A 666 -3.09 24.41 11.91
N VAL A 667 -2.52 23.45 11.20
CA VAL A 667 -1.13 23.47 10.71
C VAL A 667 -1.13 23.56 9.19
N ARG A 668 -0.29 24.43 8.62
CA ARG A 668 -0.12 24.58 7.16
C ARG A 668 1.33 24.92 6.79
N ALA A 669 1.86 24.24 5.77
CA ALA A 669 3.13 24.56 5.16
C ALA A 669 3.03 25.82 4.28
N TYR A 670 4.04 26.67 4.34
CA TYR A 670 4.23 27.85 3.49
C TYR A 670 5.73 28.01 3.19
N THR A 671 6.07 28.29 1.93
CA THR A 671 7.44 28.68 1.57
C THR A 671 7.53 30.21 1.61
N PRO A 672 8.40 30.80 2.44
CA PRO A 672 8.68 32.22 2.38
C PRO A 672 9.28 32.63 1.04
N VAL A 673 9.03 33.87 0.65
CA VAL A 673 9.66 34.48 -0.53
C VAL A 673 10.94 35.24 -0.15
N SER A 674 11.08 35.63 1.12
CA SER A 674 12.32 36.14 1.70
C SER A 674 13.34 35.01 1.93
N SER A 675 14.60 35.40 2.09
CA SER A 675 15.79 34.56 2.20
C SER A 675 16.55 34.82 3.50
N ASP A 676 17.58 34.01 3.81
CA ASP A 676 18.46 34.24 4.98
C ASP A 676 19.43 35.44 4.81
N ASP A 677 19.26 36.22 3.73
CA ASP A 677 19.86 37.54 3.53
C ASP A 677 18.92 38.69 3.91
N ASP A 678 17.63 38.43 4.03
CA ASP A 678 16.63 39.36 4.54
C ASP A 678 16.64 39.30 6.08
N LEU A 679 17.17 40.34 6.72
CA LEU A 679 17.38 40.36 8.17
C LEU A 679 16.22 41.04 8.90
N GLY A 680 15.87 40.50 10.07
CA GLY A 680 14.84 41.05 10.96
C GLY A 680 13.39 40.69 10.59
N PHE A 681 13.13 40.09 9.42
CA PHE A 681 11.78 39.71 9.01
C PHE A 681 11.71 38.44 8.16
N VAL A 682 10.51 37.89 8.01
CA VAL A 682 10.15 36.86 7.03
C VAL A 682 8.87 37.27 6.29
N ASP A 683 8.89 37.22 4.95
CA ASP A 683 7.73 37.52 4.10
C ASP A 683 7.10 36.23 3.56
N LEU A 684 5.79 36.07 3.80
CA LEU A 684 4.95 35.02 3.21
C LEU A 684 3.94 35.65 2.23
N ILE A 685 3.85 35.11 1.02
CA ILE A 685 2.84 35.54 0.03
C ILE A 685 1.75 34.48 -0.07
N ILE A 686 0.52 34.89 0.25
CA ILE A 686 -0.57 33.96 0.58
C ILE A 686 -1.86 34.43 -0.09
N LYS A 687 -2.49 33.49 -0.81
CA LYS A 687 -3.83 33.66 -1.38
C LYS A 687 -4.90 33.40 -0.31
N ILE A 688 -5.73 34.41 -0.07
CA ILE A 688 -6.85 34.39 0.86
C ILE A 688 -8.03 33.72 0.18
N TYR A 689 -8.51 32.63 0.79
CA TYR A 689 -9.69 31.91 0.32
C TYR A 689 -10.87 32.40 1.15
N PHE A 690 -11.52 33.48 0.71
CA PHE A 690 -12.66 34.06 1.41
C PHE A 690 -13.88 33.14 1.40
N LYS A 691 -14.61 33.12 2.52
CA LYS A 691 -15.94 32.52 2.61
C LYS A 691 -16.91 33.13 1.58
N ASN A 692 -17.91 32.35 1.17
CA ASN A 692 -18.96 32.68 0.22
C ASN A 692 -18.51 33.06 -1.22
N VAL A 693 -17.20 33.02 -1.55
CA VAL A 693 -16.70 33.32 -2.91
C VAL A 693 -16.72 32.10 -3.83
N HIS A 694 -16.30 30.93 -3.35
CA HIS A 694 -16.23 29.73 -4.18
C HIS A 694 -17.39 28.77 -3.89
N PRO A 695 -18.23 28.39 -4.89
CA PRO A 695 -19.47 27.65 -4.64
C PRO A 695 -19.25 26.26 -4.02
N ASN A 696 -18.11 25.62 -4.30
CA ASN A 696 -17.77 24.32 -3.70
C ASN A 696 -17.09 24.44 -2.33
N HIS A 697 -16.66 25.65 -1.93
CA HIS A 697 -15.93 25.92 -0.67
C HIS A 697 -16.49 27.17 0.04
N PRO A 698 -17.76 27.16 0.47
CA PRO A 698 -18.42 28.32 1.06
C PRO A 698 -17.76 28.79 2.37
N GLU A 699 -17.12 27.90 3.13
CA GLU A 699 -16.38 28.27 4.36
C GLU A 699 -15.05 28.99 4.10
N GLY A 700 -14.54 28.97 2.87
CA GLY A 700 -13.21 29.46 2.52
C GLY A 700 -12.07 28.65 3.17
N GLY A 701 -10.89 29.25 3.29
CA GLY A 701 -9.70 28.64 3.85
C GLY A 701 -9.48 29.07 5.30
N LYS A 702 -9.42 28.11 6.24
CA LYS A 702 -9.30 28.41 7.68
C LYS A 702 -8.05 29.23 8.03
N MET A 703 -6.86 28.73 7.69
CA MET A 703 -5.59 29.43 7.98
C MET A 703 -5.48 30.77 7.24
N THR A 704 -5.89 30.85 5.97
CA THR A 704 -5.70 32.08 5.19
C THR A 704 -6.69 33.19 5.58
N GLN A 705 -7.91 32.85 6.01
CA GLN A 705 -8.81 33.82 6.64
C GLN A 705 -8.39 34.18 8.08
N TYR A 706 -7.80 33.26 8.85
CA TYR A 706 -7.21 33.61 10.16
C TYR A 706 -6.09 34.64 9.99
N LEU A 707 -5.16 34.39 9.06
CA LEU A 707 -4.08 35.32 8.71
C LEU A 707 -4.63 36.68 8.24
N GLU A 708 -5.61 36.70 7.33
CA GLU A 708 -6.25 37.95 6.89
C GLU A 708 -6.90 38.72 8.05
N ASN A 709 -7.45 38.03 9.05
CA ASN A 709 -8.03 38.63 10.26
C ASN A 709 -6.99 39.03 11.32
N MET A 710 -5.72 38.61 11.22
CA MET A 710 -4.66 39.05 12.14
C MET A 710 -4.40 40.56 11.99
N LYS A 711 -4.20 41.19 13.15
CA LYS A 711 -3.78 42.58 13.32
C LYS A 711 -2.26 42.67 13.40
N ILE A 712 -1.72 43.86 13.13
CA ILE A 712 -0.31 44.13 13.38
C ILE A 712 -0.05 44.00 14.88
N GLY A 713 0.96 43.21 15.25
CA GLY A 713 1.27 42.81 16.63
C GLY A 713 0.79 41.41 17.02
N ASP A 714 -0.20 40.82 16.32
CA ASP A 714 -0.66 39.46 16.62
C ASP A 714 0.44 38.44 16.26
N THR A 715 0.66 37.42 17.11
CA THR A 715 1.68 36.39 16.88
C THR A 715 1.09 35.11 16.28
N ILE A 716 1.91 34.41 15.48
CA ILE A 716 1.64 33.04 15.02
C ILE A 716 2.88 32.17 15.21
N LEU A 717 2.70 30.87 15.44
CA LEU A 717 3.80 29.93 15.65
C LEU A 717 4.36 29.46 14.30
N PHE A 718 5.64 29.72 14.07
CA PHE A 718 6.45 29.12 13.01
C PHE A 718 7.15 27.86 13.54
N GLN A 719 7.27 26.83 12.70
CA GLN A 719 8.03 25.61 12.99
C GLN A 719 8.74 25.16 11.71
N GLY A 720 10.01 24.78 11.79
CA GLY A 720 10.86 24.46 10.64
C GLY A 720 12.34 24.69 10.93
N PRO A 721 13.23 24.53 9.94
CA PRO A 721 12.94 24.25 8.53
C PRO A 721 12.31 22.86 8.30
N SER A 722 11.60 22.70 7.17
CA SER A 722 10.98 21.43 6.77
C SER A 722 11.06 21.24 5.26
N GLY A 723 11.48 20.06 4.82
CA GLY A 723 11.65 19.73 3.40
C GLY A 723 12.63 18.57 3.19
N SER A 724 12.67 18.07 1.95
CA SER A 724 13.53 16.99 1.49
C SER A 724 14.43 17.39 0.31
N LEU A 725 14.35 18.64 -0.15
CA LEU A 725 15.14 19.22 -1.23
C LEU A 725 15.95 20.40 -0.69
N PHE A 726 17.24 20.44 -1.02
CA PHE A 726 18.19 21.47 -0.60
C PHE A 726 18.95 21.97 -1.82
N TYR A 727 18.88 23.27 -2.09
CA TYR A 727 19.64 23.91 -3.17
C TYR A 727 20.86 24.65 -2.60
N HIS A 728 22.05 24.19 -2.96
CA HIS A 728 23.30 24.80 -2.49
C HIS A 728 23.83 25.89 -3.43
N GLY A 729 23.36 25.92 -4.69
CA GLY A 729 23.80 26.86 -5.73
C GLY A 729 24.55 26.19 -6.88
N SER A 730 24.69 26.91 -7.99
CA SER A 730 25.39 26.48 -9.20
C SER A 730 24.97 25.07 -9.68
N GLY A 731 23.66 24.83 -9.69
CA GLY A 731 23.05 23.58 -10.13
C GLY A 731 23.06 22.46 -9.08
N LYS A 732 23.71 22.63 -7.92
CA LYS A 732 23.82 21.56 -6.92
C LYS A 732 22.54 21.42 -6.07
N PHE A 733 21.73 20.43 -6.41
CA PHE A 733 20.63 19.94 -5.59
C PHE A 733 21.09 18.78 -4.70
N VAL A 734 20.58 18.74 -3.49
CA VAL A 734 20.71 17.62 -2.55
C VAL A 734 19.31 17.17 -2.12
N PHE A 735 19.05 15.88 -2.21
CA PHE A 735 17.81 15.26 -1.79
C PHE A 735 18.02 14.42 -0.53
N LYS A 736 17.07 14.49 0.39
CA LYS A 736 16.99 13.65 1.59
C LYS A 736 15.57 13.14 1.73
N PRO A 737 15.23 11.96 1.17
CA PRO A 737 13.91 11.35 1.31
C PRO A 737 13.43 11.24 2.77
N TYR A 738 14.36 11.04 3.71
CA TYR A 738 14.11 10.99 5.16
C TYR A 738 15.14 11.83 5.93
N LYS A 739 14.84 12.23 7.19
CA LYS A 739 15.83 12.92 8.07
C LYS A 739 17.13 12.10 8.23
N THR A 740 17.05 10.77 8.10
CA THR A 740 18.11 9.77 8.33
C THR A 740 18.74 9.19 7.06
N SER A 741 18.21 9.45 5.86
CA SER A 741 18.78 8.93 4.61
C SER A 741 20.04 9.70 4.22
N GLU A 742 20.99 9.02 3.57
CA GLU A 742 22.15 9.70 2.98
C GLU A 742 21.74 10.74 1.92
N PRO A 743 22.49 11.85 1.78
CA PRO A 743 22.16 12.93 0.86
C PRO A 743 22.50 12.59 -0.60
N GLU A 744 21.51 12.19 -1.38
CA GLU A 744 21.65 12.07 -2.83
C GLU A 744 21.95 13.45 -3.44
N THR A 745 23.00 13.57 -4.25
CA THR A 745 23.43 14.85 -4.85
C THR A 745 23.26 14.80 -6.36
N LYS A 746 22.45 15.71 -6.94
CA LYS A 746 22.28 15.85 -8.40
C LYS A 746 22.81 17.20 -8.86
N LEU A 747 23.64 17.20 -9.91
CA LEU A 747 24.07 18.42 -10.60
C LEU A 747 23.11 18.69 -11.75
N VAL A 748 22.37 19.79 -11.64
CA VAL A 748 21.31 20.19 -12.57
C VAL A 748 21.77 21.39 -13.38
N HIS A 749 21.74 21.28 -14.70
CA HIS A 749 21.97 22.40 -15.60
C HIS A 749 20.66 22.98 -16.15
N GLN A 750 19.61 22.15 -16.17
CA GLN A 750 18.30 22.46 -16.76
C GLN A 750 17.18 22.18 -15.75
N LEU A 751 16.54 23.23 -15.26
CA LEU A 751 15.58 23.20 -14.16
C LEU A 751 14.18 23.58 -14.65
N GLY A 752 13.38 22.60 -15.05
CA GLY A 752 11.97 22.80 -15.35
C GLY A 752 11.16 23.00 -14.06
N MET A 753 10.14 23.85 -14.13
CA MET A 753 9.25 24.18 -13.01
C MET A 753 7.81 24.18 -13.50
N ILE A 754 6.92 23.51 -12.76
CA ILE A 754 5.48 23.48 -13.01
C ILE A 754 4.77 23.98 -11.75
N ALA A 755 4.24 25.20 -11.82
CA ALA A 755 3.55 25.86 -10.70
C ALA A 755 2.04 25.96 -10.95
N GLY A 756 1.26 25.89 -9.87
CA GLY A 756 -0.18 26.19 -9.88
C GLY A 756 -0.62 27.06 -8.71
N GLY A 757 -1.15 28.26 -8.98
CA GLY A 757 -1.52 29.24 -7.94
C GLY A 757 -0.42 29.50 -6.93
N THR A 758 -0.69 29.27 -5.63
CA THR A 758 0.30 29.44 -4.54
C THR A 758 1.52 28.52 -4.62
N GLY A 759 1.48 27.48 -5.48
CA GLY A 759 2.63 26.62 -5.79
C GLY A 759 3.79 27.32 -6.50
N ILE A 760 3.67 28.62 -6.79
CA ILE A 760 4.79 29.46 -7.26
C ILE A 760 5.85 29.71 -6.18
N THR A 761 5.51 29.70 -4.88
CA THR A 761 6.44 30.19 -3.83
C THR A 761 7.73 29.36 -3.66
N PRO A 762 7.75 28.00 -3.76
CA PRO A 762 9.00 27.25 -3.79
C PRO A 762 9.84 27.53 -5.05
N MET A 763 9.17 27.72 -6.19
CA MET A 763 9.82 28.03 -7.46
C MET A 763 10.47 29.42 -7.39
N LEU A 764 9.77 30.42 -6.86
CA LEU A 764 10.28 31.78 -6.71
C LEU A 764 11.47 31.86 -5.76
N GLN A 765 11.48 31.07 -4.68
CA GLN A 765 12.62 30.97 -3.76
C GLN A 765 13.89 30.48 -4.48
N LEU A 766 13.76 29.50 -5.39
CA LEU A 766 14.85 29.03 -6.25
C LEU A 766 15.24 30.05 -7.31
N ILE A 767 14.27 30.63 -8.04
CA ILE A 767 14.50 31.64 -9.08
C ILE A 767 15.31 32.81 -8.50
N ARG A 768 14.89 33.36 -7.35
CA ARG A 768 15.62 34.40 -6.62
C ARG A 768 17.03 33.96 -6.20
N CYS A 769 17.19 32.73 -5.73
CA CYS A 769 18.50 32.23 -5.30
C CYS A 769 19.49 32.07 -6.47
N VAL A 770 19.02 31.63 -7.64
CA VAL A 770 19.83 31.46 -8.85
C VAL A 770 20.21 32.83 -9.43
N THR A 771 19.24 33.71 -9.72
CA THR A 771 19.52 34.97 -10.41
C THR A 771 20.31 35.97 -9.58
N ARG A 772 20.20 35.93 -8.24
CA ARG A 772 21.03 36.76 -7.34
C ARG A 772 22.52 36.32 -7.31
N ARG A 773 22.89 35.22 -7.97
CA ARG A 773 24.27 34.68 -8.01
C ARG A 773 24.80 34.66 -9.45
N PRO A 774 25.60 35.66 -9.90
CA PRO A 774 26.13 35.69 -11.26
C PRO A 774 27.02 34.50 -11.67
N SER A 775 27.55 33.75 -10.70
CA SER A 775 28.28 32.49 -10.89
C SER A 775 27.39 31.25 -11.02
N ASP A 776 26.09 31.36 -10.75
CA ASP A 776 25.10 30.31 -10.95
C ASP A 776 24.62 30.34 -12.41
N LYS A 777 24.82 29.23 -13.13
CA LYS A 777 24.47 29.08 -14.56
C LYS A 777 23.34 28.09 -14.79
N THR A 778 22.60 27.74 -13.74
CA THR A 778 21.40 26.89 -13.84
C THR A 778 20.37 27.60 -14.73
N VAL A 779 20.01 26.98 -15.85
CA VAL A 779 18.94 27.46 -16.73
C VAL A 779 17.62 26.95 -16.18
N MET A 780 16.61 27.82 -16.15
CA MET A 780 15.32 27.59 -15.51
C MET A 780 14.18 27.83 -16.52
N SER A 781 13.17 26.97 -16.50
CA SER A 781 11.97 27.12 -17.33
C SER A 781 10.71 26.91 -16.53
N LEU A 782 9.84 27.92 -16.44
CA LEU A 782 8.61 27.87 -15.66
C LEU A 782 7.37 27.81 -16.55
N ILE A 783 6.52 26.80 -16.35
CA ILE A 783 5.09 26.82 -16.73
C ILE A 783 4.29 27.14 -15.47
N PHE A 784 3.55 28.26 -15.47
CA PHE A 784 2.73 28.69 -14.33
C PHE A 784 1.24 28.76 -14.70
N ALA A 785 0.45 27.86 -14.11
CA ALA A 785 -1.00 27.76 -14.32
C ALA A 785 -1.79 28.56 -13.27
N ASN A 786 -2.74 29.37 -13.72
CA ASN A 786 -3.67 30.14 -12.88
C ASN A 786 -5.09 30.11 -13.48
N GLN A 787 -6.10 30.59 -12.75
CA GLN A 787 -7.47 30.57 -13.28
C GLN A 787 -7.77 31.73 -14.24
N THR A 788 -7.28 32.93 -13.91
CA THR A 788 -7.47 34.18 -14.66
C THR A 788 -6.17 34.99 -14.64
N GLU A 789 -6.08 36.04 -15.44
CA GLU A 789 -4.89 36.89 -15.50
C GLU A 789 -4.61 37.64 -14.18
N GLU A 790 -5.67 38.12 -13.49
CA GLU A 790 -5.58 38.73 -12.16
C GLU A 790 -5.07 37.78 -11.06
N ASP A 791 -5.15 36.47 -11.30
CA ASP A 791 -4.75 35.44 -10.35
C ASP A 791 -3.25 35.10 -10.41
N ILE A 792 -2.49 35.67 -11.37
CA ILE A 792 -1.07 35.41 -11.57
C ILE A 792 -0.24 36.09 -10.48
N LEU A 793 0.10 35.33 -9.45
CA LEU A 793 0.94 35.77 -8.33
C LEU A 793 2.34 36.18 -8.81
N MET A 794 2.85 37.30 -8.31
CA MET A 794 4.22 37.80 -8.59
C MET A 794 4.57 38.03 -10.07
N ARG A 795 3.56 38.22 -10.93
CA ARG A 795 3.73 38.40 -12.38
C ARG A 795 4.82 39.40 -12.76
N ASN A 796 4.77 40.61 -12.21
CA ASN A 796 5.71 41.69 -12.56
C ASN A 796 7.16 41.32 -12.23
N GLU A 797 7.38 40.56 -11.15
CA GLU A 797 8.72 40.07 -10.78
C GLU A 797 9.18 38.95 -11.73
N LEU A 798 8.30 37.99 -12.04
CA LEU A 798 8.61 36.90 -12.97
C LEU A 798 8.94 37.45 -14.37
N GLU A 799 8.14 38.38 -14.89
CA GLU A 799 8.37 39.03 -16.18
C GLU A 799 9.64 39.90 -16.16
N GLU A 800 9.96 40.60 -15.06
CA GLU A 800 11.22 41.34 -14.91
C GLU A 800 12.44 40.42 -14.85
N VAL A 801 12.35 39.27 -14.17
CA VAL A 801 13.41 38.26 -14.16
C VAL A 801 13.62 37.69 -15.57
N ALA A 802 12.54 37.37 -16.30
CA ALA A 802 12.63 36.88 -17.68
C ALA A 802 13.24 37.94 -18.63
N ARG A 803 12.91 39.23 -18.42
CA ARG A 803 13.45 40.36 -19.19
C ARG A 803 14.93 40.62 -18.90
N THR A 804 15.37 40.42 -17.66
CA THR A 804 16.76 40.69 -17.22
C THR A 804 17.69 39.48 -17.38
N HIS A 805 17.16 38.26 -17.35
CA HIS A 805 17.90 37.00 -17.45
C HIS A 805 17.38 36.10 -18.62
N PRO A 806 17.18 36.63 -19.85
CA PRO A 806 16.48 35.90 -20.92
C PRO A 806 17.20 34.62 -21.40
N MET A 807 18.51 34.52 -21.18
CA MET A 807 19.30 33.32 -21.48
C MET A 807 19.25 32.25 -20.37
N GLN A 808 18.60 32.55 -19.24
CA GLN A 808 18.64 31.74 -18.02
C GLN A 808 17.26 31.49 -17.39
N PHE A 809 16.25 32.32 -17.67
CA PHE A 809 14.87 32.10 -17.21
C PHE A 809 13.85 32.20 -18.34
N ASN A 810 13.33 31.05 -18.78
CA ASN A 810 12.17 30.97 -19.65
C ASN A 810 10.88 30.97 -18.82
N LEU A 811 9.86 31.71 -19.29
CA LEU A 811 8.64 31.98 -18.55
C LEU A 811 7.41 31.80 -19.45
N TRP A 812 6.55 30.86 -19.08
CA TRP A 812 5.29 30.58 -19.77
C TRP A 812 4.12 30.49 -18.79
N TYR A 813 2.94 30.91 -19.27
CA TYR A 813 1.71 30.90 -18.48
C TYR A 813 0.63 30.06 -19.16
N THR A 814 -0.29 29.51 -18.37
CA THR A 814 -1.58 29.02 -18.89
C THR A 814 -2.73 29.43 -17.98
N LEU A 815 -3.89 29.76 -18.58
CA LEU A 815 -5.07 30.24 -17.85
C LEU A 815 -6.30 29.38 -18.14
N ASP A 816 -7.03 28.97 -17.10
CA ASP A 816 -8.34 28.29 -17.28
C ASP A 816 -9.36 29.19 -18.01
N ARG A 817 -9.28 30.51 -17.79
CA ARG A 817 -10.18 31.54 -18.32
C ARG A 817 -9.35 32.77 -18.71
N PRO A 818 -8.73 32.78 -19.91
CA PRO A 818 -7.94 33.91 -20.39
C PRO A 818 -8.82 35.10 -20.82
N PRO A 819 -8.27 36.34 -20.85
CA PRO A 819 -8.85 37.44 -21.60
C PRO A 819 -8.73 37.21 -23.13
N VAL A 820 -9.37 38.08 -23.92
CA VAL A 820 -9.38 37.95 -25.40
C VAL A 820 -7.98 38.07 -26.01
N ASP A 821 -7.19 39.04 -25.55
CA ASP A 821 -5.85 39.35 -26.09
C ASP A 821 -4.72 38.53 -25.44
N TRP A 822 -5.03 37.33 -24.94
CA TRP A 822 -4.08 36.51 -24.19
C TRP A 822 -3.05 35.82 -25.09
N LYS A 823 -1.79 36.22 -24.95
CA LYS A 823 -0.65 35.78 -25.79
C LYS A 823 0.01 34.45 -25.39
N TYR A 824 -0.50 33.75 -24.36
CA TYR A 824 0.07 32.47 -23.88
C TYR A 824 -0.98 31.34 -23.97
N SER A 825 -0.68 30.19 -23.38
CA SER A 825 -1.57 29.02 -23.39
C SER A 825 -2.89 29.23 -22.62
N SER A 826 -3.88 28.39 -22.94
CA SER A 826 -5.19 28.35 -22.30
C SER A 826 -5.53 26.93 -21.85
N GLY A 827 -6.26 26.81 -20.74
CA GLY A 827 -6.67 25.55 -20.11
C GLY A 827 -5.57 24.88 -19.29
N PHE A 828 -5.84 23.63 -18.88
CA PHE A 828 -4.91 22.82 -18.10
C PHE A 828 -3.63 22.46 -18.88
N ILE A 829 -2.54 22.23 -18.14
CA ILE A 829 -1.22 21.94 -18.70
C ILE A 829 -1.25 20.65 -19.55
N THR A 830 -0.97 20.77 -20.85
CA THR A 830 -0.94 19.65 -21.80
C THR A 830 0.45 19.04 -21.95
N LYS A 831 0.53 17.92 -22.68
CA LYS A 831 1.80 17.33 -23.11
C LYS A 831 2.62 18.32 -23.94
N ASP A 832 1.96 19.07 -24.81
CA ASP A 832 2.65 19.91 -25.80
C ASP A 832 3.23 21.16 -25.15
N MET A 833 2.53 21.80 -24.20
CA MET A 833 3.10 22.87 -23.35
C MET A 833 4.37 22.42 -22.63
N ILE A 834 4.36 21.22 -22.04
CA ILE A 834 5.53 20.65 -21.35
C ILE A 834 6.67 20.35 -22.34
N LYS A 835 6.36 19.89 -23.55
CA LYS A 835 7.34 19.59 -24.61
C LYS A 835 7.97 20.87 -25.19
N GLU A 836 7.21 21.96 -25.29
CA GLU A 836 7.64 23.21 -25.93
C GLU A 836 8.36 24.16 -24.96
N HIS A 837 7.97 24.18 -23.67
CA HIS A 837 8.44 25.20 -22.73
C HIS A 837 9.32 24.67 -21.59
N LEU A 838 9.42 23.35 -21.34
CA LEU A 838 10.35 22.77 -20.36
C LEU A 838 11.56 22.09 -21.03
N PRO A 839 12.72 22.03 -20.35
CA PRO A 839 13.89 21.32 -20.88
C PRO A 839 13.65 19.82 -21.02
N ALA A 840 14.09 19.24 -22.14
CA ALA A 840 13.97 17.83 -22.45
C ALA A 840 14.55 16.90 -21.36
N PRO A 841 14.03 15.66 -21.21
CA PRO A 841 14.58 14.69 -20.27
C PRO A 841 16.06 14.38 -20.57
N GLY A 842 16.86 14.30 -19.52
CA GLY A 842 18.31 14.11 -19.59
C GLY A 842 18.93 14.12 -18.20
N GLU A 843 20.17 13.65 -18.07
CA GLU A 843 20.82 13.38 -16.77
C GLU A 843 20.96 14.63 -15.89
N SER A 844 21.23 15.79 -16.50
CA SER A 844 21.32 17.10 -15.82
C SER A 844 20.00 17.89 -15.83
N THR A 845 18.88 17.25 -16.16
CA THR A 845 17.53 17.82 -16.10
C THR A 845 16.83 17.45 -14.78
N LEU A 846 16.17 18.44 -14.16
CA LEU A 846 15.26 18.26 -13.03
C LEU A 846 13.97 19.06 -13.28
N ILE A 847 12.82 18.43 -13.03
CA ILE A 847 11.50 19.03 -13.09
C ILE A 847 10.93 19.13 -11.69
N LEU A 848 10.63 20.34 -11.24
CA LEU A 848 9.96 20.63 -9.97
C LEU A 848 8.47 20.85 -10.20
N VAL A 849 7.61 20.24 -9.39
CA VAL A 849 6.16 20.41 -9.48
C VAL A 849 5.59 20.88 -8.13
N CYS A 850 4.78 21.94 -8.13
CA CYS A 850 4.00 22.35 -6.95
C CYS A 850 2.67 22.98 -7.38
N GLY A 851 1.56 22.52 -6.81
CA GLY A 851 0.24 23.03 -7.14
C GLY A 851 -0.88 22.21 -6.52
N PRO A 852 -2.15 22.46 -6.90
CA PRO A 852 -3.27 21.67 -6.40
C PRO A 852 -3.18 20.21 -6.90
N PRO A 853 -3.65 19.21 -6.13
CA PRO A 853 -3.48 17.79 -6.50
C PRO A 853 -3.92 17.39 -7.91
N PRO A 854 -5.00 17.94 -8.52
CA PRO A 854 -5.33 17.67 -9.92
C PRO A 854 -4.23 18.08 -10.91
N LEU A 855 -3.60 19.24 -10.72
CA LEU A 855 -2.49 19.68 -11.58
C LEU A 855 -1.33 18.68 -11.53
N ILE A 856 -0.99 18.19 -10.34
CA ILE A 856 0.08 17.20 -10.16
C ILE A 856 -0.32 15.87 -10.81
N GLN A 857 -1.48 15.32 -10.42
CA GLN A 857 -1.89 13.95 -10.69
C GLN A 857 -2.48 13.72 -12.08
N THR A 858 -3.16 14.71 -12.68
CA THR A 858 -3.82 14.54 -14.00
C THR A 858 -3.15 15.30 -15.13
N ALA A 859 -2.45 16.42 -14.85
CA ALA A 859 -1.83 17.27 -15.88
C ALA A 859 -0.31 17.09 -15.96
N ALA A 860 0.43 17.21 -14.85
CA ALA A 860 1.89 17.18 -14.83
C ALA A 860 2.45 15.76 -14.95
N HIS A 861 2.35 14.92 -13.90
CA HIS A 861 2.98 13.59 -13.85
C HIS A 861 2.61 12.69 -15.05
N PRO A 862 1.35 12.60 -15.51
CA PRO A 862 1.01 11.74 -16.65
C PRO A 862 1.60 12.21 -17.98
N ASN A 863 1.79 13.52 -18.17
CA ASN A 863 2.32 14.07 -19.42
C ASN A 863 3.85 14.10 -19.42
N LEU A 864 4.49 14.35 -18.27
CA LEU A 864 5.92 14.11 -18.07
C LEU A 864 6.27 12.64 -18.39
N LYS A 865 5.54 11.67 -17.83
CA LYS A 865 5.79 10.25 -18.17
C LYS A 865 5.61 9.94 -19.67
N LYS A 866 4.67 10.59 -20.37
CA LYS A 866 4.48 10.46 -21.84
C LYS A 866 5.56 11.16 -22.69
N LEU A 867 6.50 11.87 -22.06
CA LEU A 867 7.61 12.56 -22.71
C LEU A 867 8.99 11.98 -22.38
N GLY A 868 9.06 10.94 -21.53
CA GLY A 868 10.31 10.23 -21.21
C GLY A 868 11.02 10.67 -19.94
N TYR A 869 10.46 11.62 -19.17
CA TYR A 869 11.01 11.97 -17.86
C TYR A 869 10.87 10.79 -16.88
N THR A 870 11.99 10.39 -16.28
CA THR A 870 12.08 9.34 -15.26
C THR A 870 11.74 9.86 -13.85
N LYS A 871 11.68 9.00 -12.84
CA LYS A 871 11.33 9.41 -11.46
C LYS A 871 12.37 10.34 -10.83
N ASP A 872 13.66 10.08 -11.03
CA ASP A 872 14.78 10.89 -10.54
C ASP A 872 14.86 12.29 -11.20
N MET A 873 14.16 12.49 -12.32
CA MET A 873 14.02 13.78 -12.99
C MET A 873 12.84 14.59 -12.46
N ILE A 874 12.02 14.09 -11.52
CA ILE A 874 10.79 14.74 -11.07
C ILE A 874 10.73 14.82 -9.54
N PHE A 875 10.81 16.03 -9.00
CA PHE A 875 10.50 16.31 -7.59
C PHE A 875 9.12 16.97 -7.48
N THR A 876 8.41 16.73 -6.38
CA THR A 876 7.11 17.36 -6.10
C THR A 876 7.05 17.82 -4.64
N TYR A 877 6.67 19.08 -4.45
CA TYR A 877 6.53 19.75 -3.15
C TYR A 877 5.20 19.46 -2.46
#